data_AF-A0A3A5V694-F1
#
_entry.id   AF-A0A3A5V694-F1
#
_cell.length_a   1.000
_cell.length_b   1.000
_cell.length_c   1.000
_cell.angle_alpha   90.00
_cell.angle_beta   90.00
_cell.angle_gamma   90.00
#
_symmetry.space_group_name_H-M   'P 1'
#
loop_
_entity.id
_entity.type
_entity.pdbx_description
1 polymer ?
#
loop_
_entity_poly.entity_id
_entity_poly.type
_entity_poly.pdbx_seq_one_letter_code
_entity_poly.pdbx_strand_id
1 'polypeptide(L)'
;MLSYWQIGPVDGMEKEKEAPQVVQFNNLVAPVTITLSLLVLTIAASSLEGREVDGDFLSKAIIISLSVLIPACIGRNSRLIPLDSGALRVGSIALAISLLGIVANSADPENFNHLFLTTFVFVGFASAILNESEYFEESANLLSVVLGARLAAFYSGGLIIAQSDSLAVIDTVRESIGAAFFSFWLSSISLGFLVMVVLRGSIENRGKGKLMSSLPTIRQSPEVGIYASLVFACFLIPLLWIGQIDSLQDFSQRNHIGVAWALFSALAIFTHAFFRAEGWHVLGALLAVNWILYTIGHIHEIGNELPSLFAEDGFIGSFTWFFLWFWMNFFALFFASRGVFGDIAPRRERGSFRVWWEDNSYAMMISLAFLIALVVRTAWNVIPAMNANGTGLWDMTGGSDPWYMKRVVDYVIAERSHLIFDHDRAYPTGGINPRPPLFSWSLALGGLSLSWILEMPADQAVWWSMASLPAIYGALIVIPIAGIATRAHSKRAGIIAAWLIALMPGHMSRSTFAMSDHDSFAMLFLAIAFYYWIRAIEKIDHNKLFKSTSTNPLYIIAGMRETWKRNPSLMANASMSGIAFSIMALGWKGFVYGPGILFLAYSFQVAINIFKGRDSIQFTSAALQMMLVAILVPAPFYAWPGM
;
A
#
# COMPACT_ATOMS: atom_id res chain seq x y z
N MET A 1 -30.62 -37.90 58.94
CA MET A 1 -30.10 -39.22 58.52
C MET A 1 -30.46 -39.40 57.05
N LEU A 2 -29.45 -39.70 56.20
CA LEU A 2 -29.43 -40.38 54.86
C LEU A 2 -30.74 -40.42 54.05
N SER A 3 -30.79 -40.18 52.72
CA SER A 3 -30.03 -40.78 51.61
C SER A 3 -30.31 -39.98 50.31
N TYR A 4 -29.35 -39.63 49.44
CA TYR A 4 -28.69 -40.40 48.37
C TYR A 4 -29.52 -40.65 47.09
N TRP A 5 -28.91 -40.24 45.95
CA TRP A 5 -29.13 -40.58 44.53
C TRP A 5 -30.27 -39.93 43.73
N GLN A 6 -29.91 -39.08 42.75
CA GLN A 6 -30.52 -39.08 41.42
C GLN A 6 -29.56 -38.54 40.34
N ILE A 7 -28.89 -39.49 39.67
CA ILE A 7 -28.65 -39.64 38.22
C ILE A 7 -28.34 -38.35 37.43
N GLY A 8 -27.06 -38.21 37.02
CA GLY A 8 -26.62 -37.21 36.05
C GLY A 8 -26.98 -37.57 34.60
N PRO A 9 -27.10 -36.58 33.69
CA PRO A 9 -27.31 -36.86 32.28
C PRO A 9 -26.01 -37.29 31.60
N VAL A 10 -26.18 -38.33 30.81
CA VAL A 10 -25.26 -39.04 29.91
C VAL A 10 -24.35 -38.11 29.10
N ASP A 11 -23.06 -38.30 29.29
CA ASP A 11 -21.97 -37.79 28.46
C ASP A 11 -21.94 -38.62 27.16
N GLY A 12 -22.22 -37.97 26.03
CA GLY A 12 -22.32 -38.69 24.75
C GLY A 12 -23.19 -38.04 23.69
N MET A 13 -23.07 -36.72 23.48
CA MET A 13 -23.38 -36.15 22.17
C MET A 13 -22.08 -36.01 21.42
N GLU A 14 -21.84 -36.96 20.51
CA GLU A 14 -20.91 -36.77 19.41
C GLU A 14 -21.17 -35.38 18.81
N LYS A 15 -20.20 -34.47 18.92
CA LYS A 15 -20.12 -33.36 17.98
C LYS A 15 -20.10 -34.01 16.62
N GLU A 16 -21.17 -33.83 15.83
CA GLU A 16 -21.13 -34.05 14.40
C GLU A 16 -19.85 -33.41 13.88
N LYS A 17 -18.85 -34.24 13.56
CA LYS A 17 -17.73 -33.83 12.75
C LYS A 17 -18.35 -33.56 11.38
N GLU A 18 -18.70 -32.30 11.11
CA GLU A 18 -18.84 -31.86 9.72
C GLU A 18 -17.62 -32.40 8.97
N ALA A 19 -17.86 -33.24 7.97
CA ALA A 19 -16.81 -34.00 7.33
C ALA A 19 -15.72 -33.03 6.83
N PRO A 20 -14.42 -33.25 7.16
CA PRO A 20 -13.33 -32.38 6.73
C PRO A 20 -13.33 -32.10 5.23
N GLN A 21 -13.83 -33.04 4.43
CA GLN A 21 -13.94 -32.97 2.97
C GLN A 21 -14.91 -31.90 2.44
N VAL A 22 -16.02 -31.61 3.13
CA VAL A 22 -17.01 -30.62 2.64
C VAL A 22 -16.51 -29.20 2.88
N VAL A 23 -15.91 -28.96 4.05
CA VAL A 23 -15.25 -27.68 4.39
C VAL A 23 -14.04 -27.41 3.47
N GLN A 24 -13.37 -28.47 2.99
CA GLN A 24 -12.22 -28.39 2.08
C GLN A 24 -12.57 -27.95 0.65
N PHE A 25 -13.65 -28.47 0.04
CA PHE A 25 -14.05 -28.06 -1.31
C PHE A 25 -14.51 -26.59 -1.36
N ASN A 26 -15.15 -26.11 -0.29
CA ASN A 26 -15.66 -24.75 -0.23
C ASN A 26 -14.55 -23.69 -0.26
N ASN A 27 -13.36 -23.99 0.26
CA ASN A 27 -12.22 -23.07 0.31
C ASN A 27 -11.54 -22.84 -1.06
N LEU A 28 -11.86 -23.66 -2.06
CA LEU A 28 -11.36 -23.53 -3.44
C LEU A 28 -12.30 -22.72 -4.32
N VAL A 29 -13.58 -22.59 -3.94
CA VAL A 29 -14.59 -21.95 -4.78
C VAL A 29 -14.29 -20.48 -4.99
N ALA A 30 -13.97 -19.71 -3.94
CA ALA A 30 -13.73 -18.28 -4.12
C ALA A 30 -12.53 -17.96 -5.01
N PRO A 31 -11.33 -18.56 -4.83
CA PRO A 31 -10.23 -18.36 -5.77
C PRO A 31 -10.60 -18.67 -7.23
N VAL A 32 -11.31 -19.77 -7.47
CA VAL A 32 -11.74 -20.18 -8.81
C VAL A 32 -12.77 -19.22 -9.40
N THR A 33 -13.83 -18.89 -8.66
CA THR A 33 -14.90 -18.01 -9.14
C THR A 33 -14.38 -16.60 -9.41
N ILE A 34 -13.54 -16.04 -8.52
CA ILE A 34 -12.93 -14.72 -8.75
C ILE A 34 -12.08 -14.75 -10.02
N THR A 35 -11.24 -15.77 -10.19
CA THR A 35 -10.40 -15.91 -11.40
C THR A 35 -11.24 -15.97 -12.67
N LEU A 36 -12.31 -16.77 -12.67
CA LEU A 36 -13.24 -16.86 -13.80
C LEU A 36 -13.94 -15.52 -14.08
N SER A 37 -14.41 -14.82 -13.04
CA SER A 37 -15.03 -13.49 -13.20
C SER A 37 -14.07 -12.45 -13.78
N LEU A 38 -12.80 -12.46 -13.37
CA LEU A 38 -11.79 -11.55 -13.93
C LEU A 38 -11.38 -11.91 -15.36
N LEU A 39 -11.34 -13.20 -15.71
CA LEU A 39 -11.17 -13.64 -17.09
C LEU A 39 -12.33 -13.18 -17.98
N VAL A 40 -13.57 -13.33 -17.52
CA VAL A 40 -14.76 -12.82 -18.23
C VAL A 40 -14.69 -11.31 -18.40
N LEU A 41 -14.30 -10.56 -17.36
CA LEU A 41 -14.09 -9.11 -17.47
C LEU A 41 -13.02 -8.76 -18.52
N THR A 42 -11.91 -9.51 -18.55
CA THR A 42 -10.82 -9.32 -19.53
C THR A 42 -11.31 -9.53 -20.96
N ILE A 43 -12.02 -10.62 -21.20
CA ILE A 43 -12.57 -10.97 -22.51
C ILE A 43 -13.62 -9.94 -22.95
N ALA A 44 -14.56 -9.59 -22.06
CA ALA A 44 -15.63 -8.66 -22.37
C ALA A 44 -15.09 -7.25 -22.66
N ALA A 45 -14.17 -6.74 -21.85
CA ALA A 45 -13.58 -5.43 -22.07
C ALA A 45 -12.76 -5.39 -23.37
N SER A 46 -11.96 -6.44 -23.65
CA SER A 46 -11.15 -6.49 -24.87
C SER A 46 -12.00 -6.64 -26.13
N SER A 47 -13.07 -7.43 -26.06
CA SER A 47 -14.03 -7.58 -27.17
C SER A 47 -14.82 -6.30 -27.42
N LEU A 48 -15.18 -5.54 -26.38
CA LEU A 48 -15.87 -4.26 -26.51
C LEU A 48 -15.01 -3.22 -27.23
N GLU A 49 -13.70 -3.25 -26.97
CA GLU A 49 -12.71 -2.42 -27.65
C GLU A 49 -12.49 -2.82 -29.12
N GLY A 50 -13.02 -3.97 -29.55
CA GLY A 50 -12.84 -4.48 -30.90
C GLY A 50 -11.57 -5.31 -31.10
N ARG A 51 -10.93 -5.80 -30.03
CA ARG A 51 -9.80 -6.73 -30.13
C ARG A 51 -10.24 -8.12 -30.55
N GLU A 52 -9.40 -8.78 -31.33
CA GLU A 52 -9.56 -10.20 -31.65
C GLU A 52 -9.25 -11.06 -30.41
N VAL A 53 -10.28 -11.75 -29.89
CA VAL A 53 -10.16 -12.69 -28.76
C VAL A 53 -9.93 -14.09 -29.34
N ASP A 54 -8.73 -14.32 -29.85
CA ASP A 54 -8.34 -15.56 -30.49
C ASP A 54 -7.75 -16.59 -29.49
N GLY A 55 -7.24 -17.71 -30.01
CA GLY A 55 -6.63 -18.76 -29.19
C GLY A 55 -5.37 -18.32 -28.45
N ASP A 56 -4.54 -17.45 -29.05
CA ASP A 56 -3.32 -16.95 -28.43
C ASP A 56 -3.63 -15.98 -27.28
N PHE A 57 -4.57 -15.05 -27.50
CA PHE A 57 -5.07 -14.15 -26.46
C PHE A 57 -5.58 -14.93 -25.24
N LEU A 58 -6.44 -15.93 -25.48
CA LEU A 58 -6.99 -16.76 -24.42
C LEU A 58 -5.90 -17.56 -23.70
N SER A 59 -4.94 -18.13 -24.43
CA SER A 59 -3.80 -18.84 -23.85
C SER A 59 -3.01 -17.96 -22.87
N LYS A 60 -2.62 -16.75 -23.30
CA LYS A 60 -1.88 -15.79 -22.47
C LYS A 60 -2.66 -15.36 -21.23
N ALA A 61 -3.95 -15.02 -21.40
CA ALA A 61 -4.81 -14.62 -20.28
C ALA A 61 -4.99 -15.76 -19.26
N ILE A 62 -5.12 -17.00 -19.73
CA ILE A 62 -5.21 -18.20 -18.88
C ILE A 62 -3.89 -18.42 -18.14
N ILE A 63 -2.74 -18.37 -18.80
CA ILE A 63 -1.42 -18.55 -18.16
C ILE A 63 -1.22 -17.50 -17.06
N ILE A 64 -1.53 -16.23 -17.34
CA ILE A 64 -1.50 -15.15 -16.33
C ILE A 64 -2.40 -15.51 -15.15
N SER A 65 -3.60 -16.01 -15.41
CA SER A 65 -4.56 -16.38 -14.37
C SER A 65 -4.10 -17.57 -13.52
N LEU A 66 -3.47 -18.57 -14.14
CA LEU A 66 -2.89 -19.72 -13.45
C LEU A 66 -1.74 -19.32 -12.51
N SER A 67 -1.00 -18.24 -12.83
CA SER A 67 0.05 -17.70 -11.97
C SER A 67 -0.44 -17.27 -10.59
N VAL A 68 -1.74 -17.00 -10.44
CA VAL A 68 -2.38 -16.60 -9.17
C VAL A 68 -3.30 -17.69 -8.64
N LEU A 69 -4.11 -18.32 -9.50
CA LEU A 69 -5.11 -19.31 -9.10
C LEU A 69 -4.49 -20.55 -8.42
N ILE A 70 -3.53 -21.19 -9.08
CA ILE A 70 -2.89 -22.41 -8.56
C ILE A 70 -2.27 -22.18 -7.17
N PRO A 71 -1.39 -21.18 -6.97
CA PRO A 71 -0.74 -21.00 -5.68
C PRO A 71 -1.74 -20.52 -4.61
N ALA A 72 -2.78 -19.77 -4.97
CA ALA A 72 -3.86 -19.42 -4.04
C ALA A 72 -4.61 -20.66 -3.55
N CYS A 73 -4.95 -21.59 -4.46
CA CYS A 73 -5.58 -22.87 -4.11
C CYS A 73 -4.66 -23.74 -3.22
N ILE A 74 -3.35 -23.79 -3.50
CA ILE A 74 -2.38 -24.48 -2.65
C ILE A 74 -2.35 -23.83 -1.25
N GLY A 75 -2.25 -22.50 -1.18
CA GLY A 75 -2.21 -21.76 0.08
C GLY A 75 -3.49 -21.93 0.91
N ARG A 76 -4.68 -21.95 0.27
CA ARG A 76 -5.97 -22.21 0.94
C ARG A 76 -6.09 -23.62 1.52
N ASN A 77 -5.28 -24.55 1.02
CA ASN A 77 -5.21 -25.92 1.51
C ASN A 77 -4.02 -26.18 2.44
N SER A 78 -3.40 -25.14 3.02
CA SER A 78 -2.24 -25.27 3.90
C SER A 78 -2.42 -26.27 5.06
N ARG A 79 -3.64 -26.37 5.58
CA ARG A 79 -4.01 -27.26 6.70
C ARG A 79 -3.99 -28.75 6.36
N LEU A 80 -3.89 -29.12 5.08
CA LEU A 80 -3.73 -30.51 4.65
C LEU A 80 -2.32 -31.04 4.90
N ILE A 81 -1.34 -30.15 5.07
CA ILE A 81 0.04 -30.55 5.31
C ILE A 81 0.16 -31.04 6.76
N PRO A 82 0.62 -32.29 6.99
CA PRO A 82 0.67 -32.91 8.30
C PRO A 82 1.87 -32.39 9.11
N LEU A 83 1.86 -31.10 9.46
CA LEU A 83 2.83 -30.42 10.34
C LEU A 83 2.11 -29.76 11.51
N ASP A 84 2.75 -29.73 12.67
CA ASP A 84 2.10 -29.26 13.92
C ASP A 84 2.01 -27.73 14.03
N SER A 85 2.87 -26.99 13.34
CA SER A 85 2.91 -25.52 13.38
C SER A 85 2.47 -24.89 12.07
N GLY A 86 1.55 -23.92 12.13
CA GLY A 86 1.13 -23.15 10.97
C GLY A 86 2.29 -22.40 10.29
N ALA A 87 3.27 -21.92 11.06
CA ALA A 87 4.47 -21.30 10.50
C ALA A 87 5.33 -22.28 9.70
N LEU A 88 5.44 -23.54 10.16
CA LEU A 88 6.14 -24.59 9.42
C LEU A 88 5.38 -24.98 8.15
N ARG A 89 4.04 -25.04 8.19
CA ARG A 89 3.21 -25.27 6.99
C ARG A 89 3.43 -24.17 5.95
N VAL A 90 3.31 -22.90 6.34
CA VAL A 90 3.57 -21.74 5.47
C VAL A 90 4.99 -21.81 4.88
N GLY A 91 6.00 -22.07 5.71
CA GLY A 91 7.39 -22.21 5.26
C GLY A 91 7.57 -23.35 4.26
N SER A 92 6.95 -24.51 4.50
CA SER A 92 7.01 -25.67 3.59
C SER A 92 6.34 -25.39 2.24
N ILE A 93 5.20 -24.70 2.25
CA ILE A 93 4.47 -24.29 1.03
C ILE A 93 5.32 -23.29 0.25
N ALA A 94 5.84 -22.26 0.91
CA ALA A 94 6.66 -21.25 0.26
C ALA A 94 7.89 -21.87 -0.42
N LEU A 95 8.55 -22.82 0.25
CA LEU A 95 9.69 -23.54 -0.30
C LEU A 95 9.28 -24.43 -1.49
N ALA A 96 8.20 -25.20 -1.37
CA ALA A 96 7.71 -26.06 -2.44
C ALA A 96 7.27 -25.27 -3.68
N ILE A 97 6.50 -24.19 -3.49
CA ILE A 97 6.05 -23.28 -4.56
C ILE A 97 7.24 -22.59 -5.23
N SER A 98 8.26 -22.19 -4.47
CA SER A 98 9.49 -21.61 -5.03
C SER A 98 10.24 -22.62 -5.91
N LEU A 99 10.41 -23.86 -5.43
CA LEU A 99 11.07 -24.91 -6.20
C LEU A 99 10.28 -25.27 -7.47
N LEU A 100 8.96 -25.43 -7.36
CA LEU A 100 8.09 -25.70 -8.51
C LEU A 100 8.18 -24.59 -9.56
N GLY A 101 8.14 -23.34 -9.11
CA GLY A 101 8.25 -22.19 -10.01
C GLY A 101 9.62 -22.10 -10.69
N ILE A 102 10.73 -22.36 -9.97
CA ILE A 102 12.08 -22.38 -10.56
C ILE A 102 12.20 -23.50 -11.61
N VAL A 103 11.65 -24.69 -11.31
CA VAL A 103 11.65 -25.82 -12.26
C VAL A 103 10.80 -25.49 -13.49
N ALA A 104 9.62 -24.88 -13.31
CA ALA A 104 8.76 -24.48 -14.42
C ALA A 104 9.43 -23.42 -15.31
N ASN A 105 10.02 -22.39 -14.72
CA ASN A 105 10.80 -21.37 -15.44
C ASN A 105 12.00 -22.00 -16.18
N SER A 106 12.68 -22.97 -15.58
CA SER A 106 13.81 -23.65 -16.24
C SER A 106 13.36 -24.55 -17.41
N ALA A 107 12.14 -25.10 -17.34
CA ALA A 107 11.60 -25.98 -18.38
C ALA A 107 11.00 -25.21 -19.57
N ASP A 108 10.33 -24.09 -19.30
CA ASP A 108 9.71 -23.23 -20.31
C ASP A 108 9.76 -21.75 -19.85
N PRO A 109 10.88 -21.06 -20.11
CA PRO A 109 11.08 -19.68 -19.66
C PRO A 109 10.12 -18.68 -20.32
N GLU A 110 9.63 -18.97 -21.53
CA GLU A 110 8.77 -18.05 -22.29
C GLU A 110 7.39 -17.92 -21.63
N ASN A 111 6.78 -19.05 -21.22
CA ASN A 111 5.49 -19.05 -20.55
C ASN A 111 5.59 -18.81 -19.04
N PHE A 112 6.67 -19.27 -18.39
CA PHE A 112 6.89 -19.16 -16.95
C PHE A 112 8.02 -18.17 -16.60
N ASN A 113 7.90 -16.94 -17.08
CA ASN A 113 8.88 -15.87 -16.82
C ASN A 113 9.04 -15.50 -15.33
N HIS A 114 10.04 -14.67 -15.01
CA HIS A 114 10.33 -14.28 -13.63
C HIS A 114 9.18 -13.53 -12.94
N LEU A 115 8.35 -12.81 -13.70
CA LEU A 115 7.15 -12.15 -13.17
C LEU A 115 6.05 -13.16 -12.81
N PHE A 116 5.88 -14.22 -13.62
CA PHE A 116 5.06 -15.37 -13.25
C PHE A 116 5.56 -15.99 -11.95
N LEU A 117 6.86 -16.31 -11.86
CA LEU A 117 7.47 -16.92 -10.69
C LEU A 117 7.26 -16.08 -9.42
N THR A 118 7.55 -14.78 -9.51
CA THR A 118 7.43 -13.84 -8.39
C THR A 118 5.98 -13.75 -7.91
N THR A 119 5.03 -13.67 -8.86
CA THR A 119 3.59 -13.68 -8.55
C THR A 119 3.18 -14.99 -7.89
N PHE A 120 3.65 -16.12 -8.44
CA PHE A 120 3.30 -17.46 -8.01
C PHE A 120 3.75 -17.72 -6.55
N VAL A 121 4.99 -17.36 -6.23
CA VAL A 121 5.55 -17.46 -4.88
C VAL A 121 4.85 -16.51 -3.91
N PHE A 122 4.65 -15.25 -4.30
CA PHE A 122 4.02 -14.24 -3.44
C PHE A 122 2.60 -14.64 -3.06
N VAL A 123 1.77 -15.01 -4.03
CA VAL A 123 0.38 -15.39 -3.81
C VAL A 123 0.31 -16.66 -2.95
N GLY A 124 1.13 -17.66 -3.23
CA GLY A 124 1.16 -18.90 -2.47
C GLY A 124 1.50 -18.68 -0.99
N PHE A 125 2.55 -17.90 -0.74
CA PHE A 125 2.96 -17.52 0.61
C PHE A 125 1.88 -16.71 1.35
N ALA A 126 1.36 -15.67 0.71
CA ALA A 126 0.39 -14.78 1.33
C ALA A 126 -0.97 -15.47 1.58
N SER A 127 -1.46 -16.27 0.62
CA SER A 127 -2.67 -17.08 0.79
C SER A 127 -2.51 -18.11 1.91
N ALA A 128 -1.34 -18.74 2.06
CA ALA A 128 -1.08 -19.67 3.17
C ALA A 128 -1.11 -18.95 4.54
N ILE A 129 -0.49 -17.78 4.67
CA ILE A 129 -0.52 -16.98 5.92
C ILE A 129 -1.95 -16.59 6.29
N LEU A 130 -2.71 -16.09 5.31
CA LEU A 130 -4.08 -15.64 5.52
C LEU A 130 -5.00 -16.82 5.85
N ASN A 131 -4.77 -18.00 5.24
CA ASN A 131 -5.51 -19.22 5.55
C ASN A 131 -5.24 -19.74 6.98
N GLU A 132 -3.97 -19.77 7.41
CA GLU A 132 -3.61 -20.14 8.78
C GLU A 132 -4.19 -19.15 9.81
N SER A 133 -4.36 -17.88 9.41
CA SER A 133 -4.97 -16.82 10.24
C SER A 133 -6.51 -16.77 10.15
N GLU A 134 -7.14 -17.61 9.31
CA GLU A 134 -8.59 -17.60 9.02
C GLU A 134 -9.10 -16.24 8.48
N TYR A 135 -8.28 -15.55 7.70
CA TYR A 135 -8.58 -14.28 7.03
C TYR A 135 -8.98 -14.54 5.58
N PHE A 136 -10.10 -15.26 5.41
CA PHE A 136 -10.57 -15.74 4.11
C PHE A 136 -10.99 -14.60 3.19
N GLU A 137 -11.72 -13.60 3.69
CA GLU A 137 -12.11 -12.44 2.91
C GLU A 137 -10.90 -11.62 2.45
N GLU A 138 -9.91 -11.42 3.31
CA GLU A 138 -8.66 -10.73 2.96
C GLU A 138 -7.86 -11.51 1.90
N SER A 139 -7.85 -12.84 1.97
CA SER A 139 -7.19 -13.67 0.94
C SER A 139 -7.89 -13.59 -0.42
N ALA A 140 -9.23 -13.53 -0.46
CA ALA A 140 -9.99 -13.39 -1.70
C ALA A 140 -9.76 -11.99 -2.34
N ASN A 141 -9.72 -10.94 -1.51
CA ASN A 141 -9.39 -9.60 -1.98
C ASN A 141 -7.95 -9.51 -2.49
N LEU A 142 -6.98 -10.12 -1.80
CA LEU A 142 -5.59 -10.16 -2.25
C LEU A 142 -5.48 -10.78 -3.64
N LEU A 143 -6.18 -11.89 -3.88
CA LEU A 143 -6.22 -12.54 -5.19
C LEU A 143 -6.72 -11.58 -6.27
N SER A 144 -7.81 -10.86 -5.98
CA SER A 144 -8.41 -9.89 -6.90
C SER A 144 -7.48 -8.71 -7.20
N VAL A 145 -6.74 -8.24 -6.19
CA VAL A 145 -5.74 -7.16 -6.34
C VAL A 145 -4.57 -7.62 -7.22
N VAL A 146 -4.01 -8.80 -6.96
CA VAL A 146 -2.82 -9.31 -7.68
C VAL A 146 -3.18 -9.75 -9.10
N LEU A 147 -4.19 -10.60 -9.26
CA LEU A 147 -4.64 -11.06 -10.57
C LEU A 147 -5.17 -9.88 -11.40
N GLY A 148 -5.95 -8.99 -10.78
CA GLY A 148 -6.42 -7.77 -11.43
C GLY A 148 -5.29 -6.90 -11.94
N ALA A 149 -4.19 -6.75 -11.20
CA ALA A 149 -3.03 -5.97 -11.67
C ALA A 149 -2.34 -6.63 -12.88
N ARG A 150 -2.20 -7.96 -12.86
CA ARG A 150 -1.57 -8.71 -13.95
C ARG A 150 -2.42 -8.67 -15.22
N LEU A 151 -3.73 -8.86 -15.09
CA LEU A 151 -4.68 -8.76 -16.21
C LEU A 151 -4.85 -7.31 -16.69
N ALA A 152 -4.78 -6.32 -15.79
CA ALA A 152 -4.76 -4.90 -16.17
C ALA A 152 -3.54 -4.57 -17.04
N ALA A 153 -2.34 -5.05 -16.67
CA ALA A 153 -1.13 -4.85 -17.47
C ALA A 153 -1.24 -5.50 -18.86
N PHE A 154 -1.81 -6.71 -18.93
CA PHE A 154 -2.08 -7.39 -20.19
C PHE A 154 -3.11 -6.63 -21.04
N TYR A 155 -4.21 -6.19 -20.43
CA TYR A 155 -5.26 -5.40 -21.08
C TYR A 155 -4.69 -4.09 -21.64
N SER A 156 -4.00 -3.30 -20.82
CA SER A 156 -3.49 -1.97 -21.18
C SER A 156 -2.30 -2.02 -22.15
N GLY A 157 -1.48 -3.06 -22.09
CA GLY A 157 -0.37 -3.26 -23.03
C GLY A 157 -0.85 -3.53 -24.47
N GLY A 158 -2.07 -4.05 -24.62
CA GLY A 158 -2.70 -4.29 -25.92
C GLY A 158 -3.73 -3.22 -26.33
N LEU A 159 -3.73 -2.04 -25.70
CA LEU A 159 -4.71 -0.98 -25.98
C LEU A 159 -4.57 -0.47 -27.43
N ILE A 160 -5.65 -0.50 -28.21
CA ILE A 160 -5.64 -0.22 -29.67
C ILE A 160 -5.25 1.23 -29.96
N ILE A 161 -5.83 2.18 -29.22
CA ILE A 161 -5.55 3.62 -29.41
C ILE A 161 -4.11 4.02 -29.03
N ALA A 162 -3.37 3.13 -28.36
CA ALA A 162 -2.03 3.39 -27.84
C ALA A 162 -0.89 2.82 -28.71
N GLN A 163 -1.17 2.37 -29.93
CA GLN A 163 -0.17 1.72 -30.81
C GLN A 163 0.70 2.71 -31.62
N SER A 164 0.81 3.97 -31.21
CA SER A 164 1.60 4.98 -31.91
C SER A 164 2.96 5.24 -31.25
N ASP A 165 4.04 5.11 -32.02
CA ASP A 165 5.41 5.40 -31.56
C ASP A 165 5.85 6.85 -31.84
N SER A 166 4.93 7.72 -32.26
CA SER A 166 5.27 9.11 -32.58
C SER A 166 5.57 9.91 -31.31
N LEU A 167 6.76 10.52 -31.26
CA LEU A 167 7.20 11.39 -30.16
C LEU A 167 6.25 12.57 -29.90
N ALA A 168 5.47 12.99 -30.91
CA ALA A 168 4.52 14.09 -30.75
C ALA A 168 3.31 13.74 -29.88
N VAL A 169 2.97 12.45 -29.76
CA VAL A 169 1.78 11.97 -29.03
C VAL A 169 2.12 10.98 -27.91
N ILE A 170 3.41 10.74 -27.66
CA ILE A 170 3.89 9.70 -26.74
C ILE A 170 3.37 9.88 -25.31
N ASP A 171 3.19 11.13 -24.86
CA ASP A 171 2.64 11.42 -23.53
C ASP A 171 1.17 11.02 -23.46
N THR A 172 0.38 11.33 -24.49
CA THR A 172 -1.03 10.91 -24.60
C THR A 172 -1.15 9.39 -24.67
N VAL A 173 -0.26 8.71 -25.39
CA VAL A 173 -0.18 7.24 -25.43
C VAL A 173 0.06 6.66 -24.04
N ARG A 174 1.03 7.20 -23.30
CA ARG A 174 1.32 6.74 -21.94
C ARG A 174 0.20 7.07 -20.95
N GLU A 175 -0.43 8.23 -21.09
CA GLU A 175 -1.62 8.61 -20.31
C GLU A 175 -2.79 7.65 -20.55
N SER A 176 -3.05 7.26 -21.80
CA SER A 176 -4.14 6.32 -22.14
C SER A 176 -3.86 4.90 -21.63
N ILE A 177 -2.63 4.40 -21.75
CA ILE A 177 -2.20 3.12 -21.16
C ILE A 177 -2.40 3.15 -19.65
N GLY A 178 -1.97 4.22 -18.98
CA GLY A 178 -2.13 4.39 -17.52
C GLY A 178 -3.59 4.43 -17.11
N ALA A 179 -4.43 5.20 -17.81
CA ALA A 179 -5.86 5.31 -17.56
C ALA A 179 -6.58 3.96 -17.74
N ALA A 180 -6.26 3.23 -18.82
CA ALA A 180 -6.77 1.89 -19.07
C ALA A 180 -6.35 0.89 -17.98
N PHE A 181 -5.07 0.91 -17.59
CA PHE A 181 -4.54 0.05 -16.53
C PHE A 181 -5.27 0.27 -15.20
N PHE A 182 -5.36 1.52 -14.73
CA PHE A 182 -5.99 1.81 -13.44
C PHE A 182 -7.50 1.58 -13.46
N SER A 183 -8.17 1.86 -14.58
CA SER A 183 -9.60 1.57 -14.74
C SER A 183 -9.84 0.08 -14.63
N PHE A 184 -9.13 -0.74 -15.42
CA PHE A 184 -9.24 -2.20 -15.39
C PHE A 184 -8.91 -2.78 -14.01
N TRP A 185 -7.84 -2.30 -13.38
CA TRP A 185 -7.39 -2.81 -12.09
C TRP A 185 -8.41 -2.55 -10.98
N LEU A 186 -8.97 -1.34 -10.92
CA LEU A 186 -10.00 -0.98 -9.93
C LEU A 186 -11.34 -1.68 -10.21
N SER A 187 -11.72 -1.87 -11.48
CA SER A 187 -12.86 -2.71 -11.84
C SER A 187 -12.64 -4.16 -11.37
N SER A 188 -11.43 -4.70 -11.52
CA SER A 188 -11.09 -6.06 -11.11
C SER A 188 -11.13 -6.23 -9.59
N ILE A 189 -10.59 -5.27 -8.83
CA ILE A 189 -10.63 -5.29 -7.36
C ILE A 189 -12.09 -5.26 -6.87
N SER A 190 -12.90 -4.38 -7.43
CA SER A 190 -14.30 -4.24 -7.03
C SER A 190 -15.18 -5.42 -7.46
N LEU A 191 -14.94 -6.01 -8.64
CA LEU A 191 -15.59 -7.25 -9.08
C LEU A 191 -15.24 -8.42 -8.16
N GLY A 192 -13.96 -8.58 -7.84
CA GLY A 192 -13.50 -9.62 -6.92
C GLY A 192 -14.08 -9.47 -5.52
N PHE A 193 -14.20 -8.24 -5.01
CA PHE A 193 -14.90 -7.95 -3.77
C PHE A 193 -16.38 -8.32 -3.84
N LEU A 194 -17.07 -7.98 -4.94
CA LEU A 194 -18.47 -8.35 -5.16
C LEU A 194 -18.67 -9.86 -5.16
N VAL A 195 -17.84 -10.61 -5.90
CA VAL A 195 -17.87 -12.09 -5.93
C VAL A 195 -17.65 -12.65 -4.53
N MET A 196 -16.68 -12.14 -3.77
CA MET A 196 -16.43 -12.55 -2.39
C MET A 196 -17.66 -12.32 -1.50
N VAL A 197 -18.32 -11.16 -1.59
CA VAL A 197 -19.55 -10.86 -0.84
C VAL A 197 -20.70 -11.83 -1.19
N VAL A 198 -20.81 -12.24 -2.46
CA VAL A 198 -21.83 -13.20 -2.91
C VAL A 198 -21.58 -14.61 -2.36
N LEU A 199 -20.33 -15.07 -2.37
CA LEU A 199 -19.96 -16.40 -1.89
C LEU A 199 -19.97 -16.50 -0.35
N ARG A 200 -19.79 -15.36 0.33
CA ARG A 200 -19.67 -15.28 1.78
C ARG A 200 -20.89 -15.79 2.52
N GLY A 201 -20.68 -16.74 3.43
CA GLY A 201 -21.69 -17.33 4.30
C GLY A 201 -22.64 -18.30 3.59
N SER A 202 -22.63 -18.35 2.25
CA SER A 202 -23.36 -19.35 1.47
C SER A 202 -22.48 -20.55 1.15
N ILE A 203 -21.24 -20.29 0.71
CA ILE A 203 -20.26 -21.32 0.32
C ILE A 203 -19.02 -21.19 1.20
N GLU A 204 -18.42 -19.99 1.27
CA GLU A 204 -17.26 -19.77 2.13
C GLU A 204 -17.66 -19.39 3.56
N ASN A 205 -16.93 -19.92 4.52
CA ASN A 205 -17.07 -19.57 5.92
C ASN A 205 -16.58 -18.13 6.18
N ARG A 206 -17.23 -17.46 7.13
CA ARG A 206 -16.84 -16.11 7.59
C ARG A 206 -15.47 -16.17 8.25
N GLY A 207 -14.56 -15.29 7.83
CA GLY A 207 -13.24 -15.18 8.44
C GLY A 207 -13.25 -14.48 9.79
N LYS A 208 -12.13 -14.58 10.49
CA LYS A 208 -11.86 -13.94 11.79
C LYS A 208 -11.13 -12.59 11.66
N GLY A 209 -10.94 -12.09 10.44
CA GLY A 209 -10.21 -10.84 10.16
C GLY A 209 -10.89 -9.60 10.74
N LYS A 210 -10.10 -8.64 11.26
CA LYS A 210 -10.66 -7.42 11.88
C LYS A 210 -11.38 -6.50 10.90
N LEU A 211 -10.95 -6.50 9.63
CA LEU A 211 -11.47 -5.61 8.62
C LEU A 211 -12.81 -6.10 8.08
N MET A 212 -12.88 -7.37 7.65
CA MET A 212 -14.02 -7.86 6.89
C MET A 212 -14.94 -8.80 7.68
N SER A 213 -14.54 -9.25 8.88
CA SER A 213 -15.42 -10.11 9.68
C SER A 213 -16.72 -9.38 10.01
N SER A 214 -16.72 -8.10 10.38
CA SER A 214 -17.92 -7.33 10.77
C SER A 214 -19.00 -7.20 9.69
N LEU A 215 -18.68 -7.45 8.42
CA LEU A 215 -19.63 -7.34 7.31
C LEU A 215 -20.80 -8.32 7.47
N PRO A 216 -22.06 -7.90 7.20
CA PRO A 216 -23.19 -8.82 7.12
C PRO A 216 -23.09 -9.75 5.90
N THR A 217 -23.78 -10.89 5.94
CA THR A 217 -24.01 -11.70 4.73
C THR A 217 -25.18 -11.11 3.92
N ILE A 218 -25.25 -11.39 2.61
CA ILE A 218 -26.38 -10.92 1.77
C ILE A 218 -27.73 -11.39 2.31
N ARG A 219 -27.79 -12.61 2.88
CA ARG A 219 -29.00 -13.14 3.52
C ARG A 219 -29.44 -12.34 4.75
N GLN A 220 -28.49 -11.74 5.48
CA GLN A 220 -28.77 -10.89 6.64
C GLN A 220 -29.11 -9.46 6.24
N SER A 221 -28.38 -8.90 5.26
CA SER A 221 -28.65 -7.57 4.73
C SER A 221 -28.36 -7.54 3.23
N PRO A 222 -29.39 -7.44 2.36
CA PRO A 222 -29.19 -7.36 0.92
C PRO A 222 -28.48 -6.06 0.51
N GLU A 223 -28.48 -5.03 1.37
CA GLU A 223 -27.82 -3.75 1.12
C GLU A 223 -26.32 -3.92 0.83
N VAL A 224 -25.66 -4.90 1.45
CA VAL A 224 -24.22 -5.16 1.22
C VAL A 224 -23.94 -5.51 -0.24
N GLY A 225 -24.80 -6.34 -0.84
CA GLY A 225 -24.70 -6.72 -2.26
C GLY A 225 -25.00 -5.54 -3.19
N ILE A 226 -25.95 -4.67 -2.81
CA ILE A 226 -26.27 -3.45 -3.56
C ILE A 226 -25.07 -2.50 -3.56
N TYR A 227 -24.49 -2.20 -2.40
CA TYR A 227 -23.32 -1.31 -2.31
C TYR A 227 -22.10 -1.87 -3.03
N ALA A 228 -21.83 -3.18 -2.91
CA ALA A 228 -20.74 -3.82 -3.65
C ALA A 228 -20.95 -3.72 -5.17
N SER A 229 -22.19 -3.93 -5.64
CA SER A 229 -22.55 -3.79 -7.06
C SER A 229 -22.43 -2.36 -7.55
N LEU A 230 -22.85 -1.36 -6.76
CA LEU A 230 -22.72 0.05 -7.11
C LEU A 230 -21.26 0.48 -7.22
N VAL A 231 -20.40 0.05 -6.28
CA VAL A 231 -18.96 0.33 -6.33
C VAL A 231 -18.33 -0.30 -7.58
N PHE A 232 -18.68 -1.55 -7.90
CA PHE A 232 -18.22 -2.19 -9.13
C PHE A 232 -18.69 -1.44 -10.38
N ALA A 233 -19.96 -1.06 -10.46
CA ALA A 233 -20.50 -0.29 -11.58
C ALA A 233 -19.76 1.05 -11.77
N CYS A 234 -19.46 1.78 -10.70
CA CYS A 234 -18.70 3.02 -10.77
C CYS A 234 -17.29 2.83 -11.33
N PHE A 235 -16.59 1.75 -10.95
CA PHE A 235 -15.26 1.47 -11.52
C PHE A 235 -15.33 0.86 -12.91
N LEU A 236 -16.46 0.25 -13.31
CA LEU A 236 -16.65 -0.29 -14.64
C LEU A 236 -16.89 0.80 -15.69
N ILE A 237 -17.56 1.91 -15.32
CA ILE A 237 -17.89 3.00 -16.26
C ILE A 237 -16.65 3.57 -16.98
N PRO A 238 -15.55 4.00 -16.31
CA PRO A 238 -14.36 4.47 -17.01
C PRO A 238 -13.73 3.43 -17.92
N LEU A 239 -13.73 2.16 -17.51
CA LEU A 239 -13.17 1.07 -18.31
C LEU A 239 -13.94 0.90 -19.63
N LEU A 240 -15.27 0.87 -19.56
CA LEU A 240 -16.12 0.74 -20.74
C LEU A 240 -16.01 1.97 -21.65
N TRP A 241 -15.98 3.17 -21.07
CA TRP A 241 -15.88 4.41 -21.83
C TRP A 241 -14.54 4.49 -22.58
N ILE A 242 -13.42 4.21 -21.90
CA ILE A 242 -12.09 4.20 -22.54
C ILE A 242 -12.03 3.16 -23.66
N GLY A 243 -12.63 1.98 -23.47
CA GLY A 243 -12.70 0.94 -24.49
C GLY A 243 -13.53 1.32 -25.73
N GLN A 244 -14.35 2.37 -25.68
CA GLN A 244 -15.19 2.83 -26.80
C GLN A 244 -14.61 4.06 -27.52
N ILE A 245 -13.43 4.54 -27.14
CA ILE A 245 -12.80 5.67 -27.79
C ILE A 245 -12.11 5.21 -29.07
N ASP A 246 -12.46 5.81 -30.21
CA ASP A 246 -11.97 5.40 -31.53
C ASP A 246 -10.54 5.86 -31.82
N SER A 247 -10.11 7.01 -31.28
CA SER A 247 -8.81 7.60 -31.59
C SER A 247 -8.10 8.23 -30.40
N LEU A 248 -6.76 8.29 -30.49
CA LEU A 248 -5.94 8.98 -29.49
C LEU A 248 -6.25 10.49 -29.41
N GLN A 249 -6.67 11.09 -30.53
CA GLN A 249 -7.09 12.48 -30.56
C GLN A 249 -8.34 12.70 -29.71
N ASP A 250 -9.32 11.79 -29.78
CA ASP A 250 -10.55 11.87 -28.99
C ASP A 250 -10.26 11.62 -27.50
N PHE A 251 -9.32 10.72 -27.19
CA PHE A 251 -8.83 10.55 -25.82
C PHE A 251 -8.20 11.85 -25.28
N SER A 252 -7.40 12.54 -26.10
CA SER A 252 -6.69 13.76 -25.70
C SER A 252 -7.63 14.94 -25.37
N GLN A 253 -8.84 14.94 -25.93
CA GLN A 253 -9.86 15.96 -25.64
C GLN A 253 -10.40 15.85 -24.21
N ARG A 254 -10.21 14.69 -23.55
CA ARG A 254 -10.65 14.42 -22.16
C ARG A 254 -12.17 14.51 -21.96
N ASN A 255 -12.95 14.21 -23.00
CA ASN A 255 -14.42 14.21 -22.96
C ASN A 255 -15.03 12.93 -22.34
N HIS A 256 -14.28 12.22 -21.50
CA HIS A 256 -14.66 10.95 -20.91
C HIS A 256 -14.49 10.96 -19.39
N ILE A 257 -15.32 10.19 -18.69
CA ILE A 257 -15.18 10.00 -17.25
C ILE A 257 -13.95 9.14 -16.96
N GLY A 258 -13.03 9.69 -16.15
CA GLY A 258 -11.80 9.01 -15.75
C GLY A 258 -11.85 8.31 -14.40
N VAL A 259 -10.72 7.70 -14.04
CA VAL A 259 -10.50 6.98 -12.76
C VAL A 259 -10.74 7.87 -11.54
N ALA A 260 -10.41 9.16 -11.61
CA ALA A 260 -10.61 10.09 -10.51
C ALA A 260 -12.08 10.18 -10.10
N TRP A 261 -12.99 10.34 -11.07
CA TRP A 261 -14.43 10.35 -10.82
C TRP A 261 -14.90 9.04 -10.18
N ALA A 262 -14.37 7.89 -10.62
CA ALA A 262 -14.76 6.59 -10.05
C ALA A 262 -14.31 6.45 -8.59
N LEU A 263 -13.11 6.92 -8.24
CA LEU A 263 -12.61 6.93 -6.87
C LEU A 263 -13.46 7.82 -5.95
N PHE A 264 -13.80 9.03 -6.39
CA PHE A 264 -14.68 9.92 -5.61
C PHE A 264 -16.12 9.39 -5.55
N SER A 265 -16.61 8.74 -6.61
CA SER A 265 -17.92 8.07 -6.61
C SER A 265 -17.95 6.92 -5.60
N ALA A 266 -16.91 6.08 -5.56
CA ALA A 266 -16.79 5.04 -4.56
C ALA A 266 -16.77 5.63 -3.15
N LEU A 267 -16.05 6.74 -2.92
CA LEU A 267 -16.05 7.45 -1.63
C LEU A 267 -17.44 7.98 -1.25
N ALA A 268 -18.18 8.57 -2.20
CA ALA A 268 -19.54 9.03 -1.99
C ALA A 268 -20.48 7.85 -1.64
N ILE A 269 -20.34 6.71 -2.33
CA ILE A 269 -21.09 5.48 -2.05
C ILE A 269 -20.75 4.94 -0.65
N PHE A 270 -19.48 4.88 -0.27
CA PHE A 270 -19.08 4.45 1.08
C PHE A 270 -19.61 5.40 2.17
N THR A 271 -19.59 6.71 1.92
CA THR A 271 -20.13 7.71 2.85
C THR A 271 -21.66 7.58 2.94
N HIS A 272 -22.33 7.31 1.83
CA HIS A 272 -23.76 7.02 1.82
C HIS A 272 -24.08 5.74 2.61
N ALA A 273 -23.30 4.67 2.41
CA ALA A 273 -23.43 3.42 3.17
C ALA A 273 -23.25 3.65 4.68
N PHE A 274 -22.32 4.52 5.06
CA PHE A 274 -22.16 4.95 6.46
C PHE A 274 -23.39 5.69 6.98
N PHE A 275 -23.89 6.69 6.24
CA PHE A 275 -25.11 7.41 6.62
C PHE A 275 -26.30 6.47 6.75
N ARG A 276 -26.43 5.50 5.85
CA ARG A 276 -27.45 4.45 5.91
C ARG A 276 -27.32 3.61 7.18
N ALA A 277 -26.12 3.14 7.50
CA ALA A 277 -25.84 2.29 8.67
C ALA A 277 -26.12 3.01 10.01
N GLU A 278 -25.98 4.33 10.06
CA GLU A 278 -26.24 5.15 11.25
C GLU A 278 -27.68 5.72 11.32
N GLY A 279 -28.53 5.46 10.32
CA GLY A 279 -29.89 6.00 10.26
C GLY A 279 -29.94 7.48 9.87
N TRP A 280 -28.88 8.02 9.26
CA TRP A 280 -28.80 9.41 8.81
C TRP A 280 -29.35 9.58 7.39
N HIS A 281 -30.60 9.15 7.18
CA HIS A 281 -31.20 9.04 5.85
C HIS A 281 -31.36 10.39 5.14
N VAL A 282 -31.55 11.49 5.87
CA VAL A 282 -31.59 12.85 5.28
C VAL A 282 -30.23 13.22 4.69
N LEU A 283 -29.14 13.00 5.44
CA LEU A 283 -27.78 13.26 4.95
C LEU A 283 -27.41 12.34 3.78
N GLY A 284 -27.84 11.07 3.85
CA GLY A 284 -27.72 10.11 2.75
C GLY A 284 -28.40 10.60 1.47
N ALA A 285 -29.68 10.96 1.56
CA ALA A 285 -30.45 11.45 0.41
C ALA A 285 -29.84 12.72 -0.21
N LEU A 286 -29.41 13.68 0.63
CA LEU A 286 -28.74 14.88 0.16
C LEU A 286 -27.40 14.56 -0.52
N LEU A 287 -26.59 13.68 0.06
CA LEU A 287 -25.31 13.28 -0.56
C LEU A 287 -25.55 12.62 -1.92
N ALA A 288 -26.49 11.68 -2.02
CA ALA A 288 -26.80 10.98 -3.26
C ALA A 288 -27.29 11.95 -4.35
N VAL A 289 -28.24 12.83 -4.03
CA VAL A 289 -28.75 13.81 -4.98
C VAL A 289 -27.67 14.76 -5.46
N ASN A 290 -26.86 15.32 -4.56
CA ASN A 290 -25.81 16.25 -4.96
C ASN A 290 -24.68 15.55 -5.73
N TRP A 291 -24.36 14.28 -5.44
CA TRP A 291 -23.36 13.52 -6.21
C TRP A 291 -23.85 13.19 -7.63
N ILE A 292 -25.13 12.87 -7.78
CA ILE A 292 -25.76 12.64 -9.10
C ILE A 292 -25.76 13.95 -9.91
N LEU A 293 -26.18 15.06 -9.31
CA LEU A 293 -26.15 16.37 -9.97
C LEU A 293 -24.74 16.79 -10.36
N TYR A 294 -23.75 16.58 -9.48
CA TYR A 294 -22.34 16.81 -9.78
C TYR A 294 -21.88 15.96 -10.97
N THR A 295 -22.24 14.68 -11.01
CA THR A 295 -21.85 13.79 -12.11
C THR A 295 -22.46 14.23 -13.44
N ILE A 296 -23.74 14.58 -13.48
CA ILE A 296 -24.40 15.06 -14.70
C ILE A 296 -23.79 16.40 -15.15
N GLY A 297 -23.55 17.33 -14.22
CA GLY A 297 -22.88 18.60 -14.52
C GLY A 297 -21.45 18.41 -15.01
N HIS A 298 -20.71 17.46 -14.43
CA HIS A 298 -19.35 17.15 -14.85
C HIS A 298 -19.30 16.53 -16.25
N ILE A 299 -20.22 15.62 -16.57
CA ILE A 299 -20.37 15.05 -17.93
C ILE A 299 -20.57 16.17 -18.98
N HIS A 300 -21.36 17.17 -18.62
CA HIS A 300 -21.56 18.35 -19.46
C HIS A 300 -20.31 19.23 -19.57
N GLU A 301 -19.64 19.50 -18.45
CA GLU A 301 -18.40 20.30 -18.39
C GLU A 301 -17.28 19.70 -19.26
N ILE A 302 -17.18 18.37 -19.31
CA ILE A 302 -16.23 17.66 -20.18
C ILE A 302 -16.73 17.56 -21.63
N GLY A 303 -17.72 18.36 -22.05
CA GLY A 303 -18.09 18.52 -23.45
C GLY A 303 -19.10 17.50 -24.00
N ASN A 304 -19.79 16.73 -23.16
CA ASN A 304 -20.91 15.89 -23.62
C ASN A 304 -22.22 16.71 -23.66
N GLU A 305 -22.98 16.54 -24.73
CA GLU A 305 -24.24 17.27 -24.94
C GLU A 305 -25.33 16.80 -23.95
N LEU A 306 -25.95 17.77 -23.28
CA LEU A 306 -27.17 17.58 -22.49
C LEU A 306 -28.39 18.11 -23.26
N PRO A 307 -29.63 17.74 -22.87
CA PRO A 307 -30.84 18.35 -23.41
C PRO A 307 -30.79 19.88 -23.36
N SER A 308 -31.36 20.55 -24.37
CA SER A 308 -31.15 21.99 -24.66
C SER A 308 -31.28 22.94 -23.47
N LEU A 309 -32.22 22.69 -22.56
CA LEU A 309 -32.46 23.52 -21.36
C LEU A 309 -31.26 23.58 -20.39
N PHE A 310 -30.38 22.57 -20.41
CA PHE A 310 -29.21 22.47 -19.52
C PHE A 310 -27.90 22.83 -20.21
N ALA A 311 -27.94 23.05 -21.54
CA ALA A 311 -26.80 23.36 -22.39
C ALA A 311 -26.74 24.85 -22.83
N GLU A 312 -27.72 25.66 -22.43
CA GLU A 312 -27.70 27.11 -22.71
C GLU A 312 -26.71 27.86 -21.83
N ASP A 313 -25.87 28.69 -22.44
CA ASP A 313 -24.97 29.59 -21.72
C ASP A 313 -25.70 30.82 -21.15
N GLY A 314 -25.19 31.35 -20.04
CA GLY A 314 -25.66 32.61 -19.44
C GLY A 314 -26.66 32.44 -18.29
N PHE A 315 -27.47 33.48 -18.06
CA PHE A 315 -28.36 33.55 -16.90
C PHE A 315 -29.41 32.44 -16.88
N ILE A 316 -29.98 32.09 -18.04
CA ILE A 316 -31.04 31.07 -18.16
C ILE A 316 -30.49 29.69 -17.78
N GLY A 317 -29.35 29.28 -18.35
CA GLY A 317 -28.69 28.02 -17.96
C GLY A 317 -28.33 27.97 -16.48
N SER A 318 -27.71 29.03 -15.96
CA SER A 318 -27.35 29.13 -14.53
C SER A 318 -28.59 29.01 -13.62
N PHE A 319 -29.69 29.67 -13.99
CA PHE A 319 -30.94 29.62 -13.24
C PHE A 319 -31.61 28.24 -13.33
N THR A 320 -31.57 27.59 -14.49
CA THR A 320 -32.09 26.22 -14.68
C THR A 320 -31.33 25.22 -13.83
N TRP A 321 -30.00 25.29 -13.80
CA TRP A 321 -29.16 24.45 -12.93
C TRP A 321 -29.43 24.70 -11.45
N PHE A 322 -29.56 25.96 -11.03
CA PHE A 322 -29.95 26.31 -9.67
C PHE A 322 -31.35 25.76 -9.31
N PHE A 323 -32.33 25.89 -10.20
CA PHE A 323 -33.69 25.43 -9.98
C PHE A 323 -33.75 23.91 -9.85
N LEU A 324 -33.07 23.18 -10.74
CA LEU A 324 -32.92 21.73 -10.65
C LEU A 324 -32.30 21.33 -9.32
N TRP A 325 -31.17 21.96 -8.95
CA TRP A 325 -30.49 21.70 -7.68
C TRP A 325 -31.40 21.96 -6.48
N PHE A 326 -32.10 23.11 -6.46
CA PHE A 326 -32.99 23.51 -5.38
C PHE A 326 -34.13 22.51 -5.19
N TRP A 327 -34.85 22.16 -6.26
CA TRP A 327 -35.99 21.26 -6.16
C TRP A 327 -35.59 19.83 -5.85
N MET A 328 -34.49 19.34 -6.42
CA MET A 328 -33.97 18.01 -6.10
C MET A 328 -33.58 17.89 -4.62
N ASN A 329 -32.91 18.91 -4.07
CA ASN A 329 -32.58 18.94 -2.64
C ASN A 329 -33.84 19.13 -1.76
N PHE A 330 -34.80 19.95 -2.19
CA PHE A 330 -36.08 20.13 -1.50
C PHE A 330 -36.84 18.80 -1.41
N PHE A 331 -37.00 18.08 -2.53
CA PHE A 331 -37.70 16.79 -2.56
C PHE A 331 -36.94 15.73 -1.76
N ALA A 332 -35.61 15.67 -1.85
CA ALA A 332 -34.79 14.78 -1.04
C ALA A 332 -35.06 14.97 0.45
N LEU A 333 -35.02 16.24 0.91
CA LEU A 333 -35.30 16.59 2.30
C LEU A 333 -36.76 16.30 2.68
N PHE A 334 -37.71 16.65 1.82
CA PHE A 334 -39.15 16.44 2.04
C PHE A 334 -39.50 14.95 2.21
N PHE A 335 -39.02 14.07 1.33
CA PHE A 335 -39.28 12.63 1.44
C PHE A 335 -38.49 11.99 2.59
N ALA A 336 -37.21 12.36 2.77
CA ALA A 336 -36.40 11.82 3.86
C ALA A 336 -36.95 12.21 5.24
N SER A 337 -37.39 13.46 5.43
CA SER A 337 -38.00 13.95 6.68
C SER A 337 -39.37 13.36 6.98
N ARG A 338 -40.03 12.72 6.00
CA ARG A 338 -41.27 11.95 6.19
C ARG A 338 -41.04 10.47 6.42
N GLY A 339 -39.78 10.04 6.47
CA GLY A 339 -39.40 8.66 6.77
C GLY A 339 -39.54 7.70 5.59
N VAL A 340 -39.66 8.22 4.36
CA VAL A 340 -39.80 7.40 3.14
C VAL A 340 -38.58 6.51 2.93
N PHE A 341 -37.40 7.01 3.29
CA PHE A 341 -36.14 6.27 3.22
C PHE A 341 -35.78 5.57 4.53
N GLY A 342 -36.68 5.44 5.50
CA GLY A 342 -36.42 4.83 6.80
C GLY A 342 -36.58 5.80 7.97
N ASP A 343 -36.31 5.33 9.18
CA ASP A 343 -36.57 6.08 10.41
C ASP A 343 -35.80 7.40 10.48
N ILE A 344 -36.50 8.46 10.85
CA ILE A 344 -35.94 9.83 10.95
C ILE A 344 -35.20 10.03 12.28
N ALA A 345 -35.53 9.24 13.29
CA ALA A 345 -34.94 9.36 14.62
C ALA A 345 -33.48 8.86 14.60
N PRO A 346 -32.51 9.71 15.00
CA PRO A 346 -31.12 9.27 15.07
C PRO A 346 -30.96 8.15 16.09
N ARG A 347 -30.14 7.15 15.75
CA ARG A 347 -29.81 6.06 16.67
C ARG A 347 -29.20 6.62 17.96
N ARG A 348 -29.74 6.19 19.10
CA ARG A 348 -29.21 6.54 20.44
C ARG A 348 -27.93 5.78 20.77
N GLU A 349 -27.83 4.54 20.31
CA GLU A 349 -26.66 3.69 20.48
C GLU A 349 -25.72 3.77 19.28
N ARG A 350 -24.44 3.45 19.49
CA ARG A 350 -23.45 3.44 18.41
C ARG A 350 -23.77 2.29 17.44
N GLY A 351 -23.90 2.59 16.14
CA GLY A 351 -24.07 1.56 15.12
C GLY A 351 -22.84 0.66 14.98
N SER A 352 -23.03 -0.53 14.40
CA SER A 352 -21.94 -1.50 14.16
C SER A 352 -20.81 -0.92 13.30
N PHE A 353 -21.13 -0.01 12.38
CA PHE A 353 -20.11 0.69 11.58
C PHE A 353 -19.23 1.58 12.45
N ARG A 354 -19.81 2.37 13.37
CA ARG A 354 -19.02 3.22 14.28
C ARG A 354 -18.10 2.40 15.17
N VAL A 355 -18.57 1.27 15.69
CA VAL A 355 -17.73 0.35 16.48
C VAL A 355 -16.57 -0.15 15.62
N TRP A 356 -16.86 -0.61 14.40
CA TRP A 356 -15.84 -1.05 13.46
C TRP A 356 -14.84 0.06 13.09
N TRP A 357 -15.32 1.28 12.87
CA TRP A 357 -14.48 2.43 12.55
C TRP A 357 -13.58 2.82 13.73
N GLU A 358 -14.08 2.77 14.95
CA GLU A 358 -13.28 3.03 16.16
C GLU A 358 -12.11 2.04 16.28
N ASP A 359 -12.35 0.77 15.96
CA ASP A 359 -11.33 -0.28 16.01
C ASP A 359 -10.31 -0.22 14.86
N ASN A 360 -10.74 0.17 13.65
CA ASN A 360 -9.93 0.05 12.43
C ASN A 360 -9.42 1.38 11.86
N SER A 361 -9.98 2.52 12.25
CA SER A 361 -9.67 3.86 11.69
C SER A 361 -8.17 4.17 11.70
N TYR A 362 -7.45 3.78 12.74
CA TYR A 362 -6.01 4.04 12.82
C TYR A 362 -5.23 3.37 11.66
N ALA A 363 -5.45 2.08 11.43
CA ALA A 363 -4.76 1.35 10.38
C ALA A 363 -5.22 1.83 8.99
N MET A 364 -6.53 2.08 8.81
CA MET A 364 -7.09 2.57 7.55
C MET A 364 -6.55 3.95 7.18
N MET A 365 -6.58 4.91 8.10
CA MET A 365 -6.17 6.28 7.81
C MET A 365 -4.66 6.42 7.58
N ILE A 366 -3.84 5.60 8.24
CA ILE A 366 -2.39 5.56 7.96
C ILE A 366 -2.11 4.93 6.61
N SER A 367 -2.79 3.83 6.28
CA SER A 367 -2.64 3.18 4.96
C SER A 367 -3.08 4.13 3.85
N LEU A 368 -4.20 4.85 4.05
CA LEU A 368 -4.68 5.86 3.11
C LEU A 368 -3.70 7.04 3.01
N ALA A 369 -3.17 7.55 4.12
CA ALA A 369 -2.16 8.61 4.10
C ALA A 369 -0.89 8.17 3.33
N PHE A 370 -0.45 6.92 3.50
CA PHE A 370 0.66 6.35 2.72
C PHE A 370 0.34 6.28 1.22
N LEU A 371 -0.83 5.78 0.84
CA LEU A 371 -1.24 5.70 -0.57
C LEU A 371 -1.34 7.09 -1.20
N ILE A 372 -1.98 8.05 -0.53
CA ILE A 372 -2.07 9.43 -1.00
C ILE A 372 -0.68 10.07 -1.07
N ALA A 373 0.20 9.82 -0.09
CA ALA A 373 1.57 10.31 -0.12
C ALA A 373 2.32 9.82 -1.37
N LEU A 374 2.14 8.55 -1.75
CA LEU A 374 2.73 7.98 -2.96
C LEU A 374 2.13 8.61 -4.23
N VAL A 375 0.80 8.65 -4.34
CA VAL A 375 0.09 9.22 -5.51
C VAL A 375 0.52 10.66 -5.76
N VAL A 376 0.56 11.50 -4.73
CA VAL A 376 0.90 12.92 -4.92
C VAL A 376 2.38 13.11 -5.30
N ARG A 377 3.27 12.20 -4.89
CA ARG A 377 4.68 12.23 -5.27
C ARG A 377 4.94 11.74 -6.69
N THR A 378 4.07 10.86 -7.22
CA THR A 378 4.29 10.19 -8.50
C THR A 378 3.43 10.75 -9.64
N ALA A 379 2.12 10.94 -9.44
CA ALA A 379 1.15 11.08 -10.52
C ALA A 379 1.48 12.19 -11.54
N TRP A 380 1.95 13.34 -11.06
CA TRP A 380 2.28 14.50 -11.91
C TRP A 380 3.69 14.49 -12.49
N ASN A 381 4.57 13.60 -12.02
CA ASN A 381 5.99 13.61 -12.39
C ASN A 381 6.39 12.45 -13.30
N VAL A 382 5.61 11.35 -13.35
CA VAL A 382 5.98 10.16 -14.14
C VAL A 382 6.05 10.47 -15.63
N ILE A 383 5.01 11.06 -16.22
CA ILE A 383 4.98 11.33 -17.66
C ILE A 383 6.05 12.36 -18.07
N PRO A 384 6.16 13.53 -17.42
CA PRO A 384 7.22 14.49 -17.75
C PRO A 384 8.64 13.92 -17.59
N ALA A 385 8.87 13.07 -16.58
CA ALA A 385 10.17 12.45 -16.36
C ALA A 385 10.55 11.41 -17.42
N MET A 386 9.59 10.89 -18.18
CA MET A 386 9.86 9.93 -19.26
C MET A 386 9.96 10.60 -20.64
N ASN A 387 9.74 11.92 -20.73
CA ASN A 387 9.71 12.67 -21.98
C ASN A 387 10.30 14.08 -21.78
N ALA A 388 11.61 14.15 -21.60
CA ALA A 388 12.35 15.40 -21.49
C ALA A 388 12.09 16.31 -22.69
N ASN A 389 11.74 17.57 -22.42
CA ASN A 389 11.48 18.55 -23.46
C ASN A 389 12.72 18.74 -24.36
N GLY A 390 12.55 18.56 -25.67
CA GLY A 390 13.61 18.70 -26.67
C GLY A 390 14.48 17.46 -26.92
N THR A 391 14.48 16.45 -26.04
CA THR A 391 15.25 15.21 -26.26
C THR A 391 14.40 13.95 -26.34
N GLY A 392 13.22 13.93 -25.72
CA GLY A 392 12.35 12.76 -25.66
C GLY A 392 12.86 11.61 -24.76
N LEU A 393 13.92 11.86 -23.99
CA LEU A 393 14.56 10.88 -23.10
C LEU A 393 14.06 11.03 -21.65
N TRP A 394 14.62 10.23 -20.74
CA TRP A 394 14.39 10.39 -19.31
C TRP A 394 14.92 11.74 -18.79
N ASP A 395 14.16 12.36 -17.89
CA ASP A 395 14.55 13.55 -17.14
C ASP A 395 14.49 13.31 -15.63
N MET A 396 15.31 14.03 -14.88
CA MET A 396 15.33 14.01 -13.42
C MET A 396 15.14 15.41 -12.86
N THR A 397 14.29 15.51 -11.84
CA THR A 397 14.01 16.76 -11.13
C THR A 397 15.00 16.94 -9.97
N GLY A 398 15.19 18.17 -9.48
CA GLY A 398 16.08 18.46 -8.35
C GLY A 398 17.47 19.00 -8.71
N GLY A 399 17.71 19.32 -9.99
CA GLY A 399 18.94 19.97 -10.45
C GLY A 399 20.03 18.98 -10.85
N SER A 400 21.29 19.32 -10.61
CA SER A 400 22.44 18.52 -11.07
C SER A 400 22.77 17.30 -10.20
N ASP A 401 22.37 17.30 -8.93
CA ASP A 401 22.71 16.24 -7.96
C ASP A 401 22.18 14.85 -8.36
N PRO A 402 20.90 14.70 -8.78
CA PRO A 402 20.36 13.45 -9.31
C PRO A 402 21.13 12.87 -10.51
N TRP A 403 21.66 13.72 -11.39
CA TRP A 403 22.48 13.29 -12.52
C TRP A 403 23.83 12.74 -12.07
N TYR A 404 24.43 13.33 -11.04
CA TYR A 404 25.62 12.75 -10.43
C TYR A 404 25.32 11.41 -9.74
N MET A 405 24.17 11.29 -9.08
CA MET A 405 23.72 10.00 -8.52
C MET A 405 23.56 8.94 -9.59
N LYS A 406 23.01 9.29 -10.76
CA LYS A 406 22.89 8.36 -11.90
C LYS A 406 24.24 7.85 -12.36
N ARG A 407 25.24 8.72 -12.49
CA ARG A 407 26.62 8.31 -12.80
C ARG A 407 27.18 7.31 -11.78
N VAL A 408 26.98 7.57 -10.48
CA VAL A 408 27.42 6.64 -9.42
C VAL A 408 26.70 5.29 -9.53
N VAL A 409 25.39 5.29 -9.78
CA VAL A 409 24.59 4.07 -9.91
C VAL A 409 24.99 3.25 -11.13
N ASP A 410 25.21 3.90 -12.27
CA ASP A 410 25.68 3.23 -13.48
C ASP A 410 27.05 2.57 -13.27
N TYR A 411 27.95 3.26 -12.57
CA TYR A 411 29.24 2.69 -12.18
C TYR A 411 29.08 1.47 -11.27
N VAL A 412 28.21 1.53 -10.26
CA VAL A 412 27.91 0.39 -9.37
C VAL A 412 27.40 -0.82 -10.15
N ILE A 413 26.62 -0.61 -11.20
CA ILE A 413 26.05 -1.68 -12.00
C ILE A 413 27.09 -2.28 -12.95
N ALA A 414 27.93 -1.45 -13.57
CA ALA A 414 28.98 -1.89 -14.46
C ALA A 414 30.12 -2.60 -13.71
N GLU A 415 30.65 -1.97 -12.66
CA GLU A 415 31.87 -2.39 -11.98
C GLU A 415 31.62 -3.21 -10.71
N ARG A 416 30.35 -3.35 -10.29
CA ARG A 416 29.96 -4.04 -9.04
C ARG A 416 30.68 -3.50 -7.80
N SER A 417 31.11 -2.24 -7.85
CA SER A 417 31.87 -1.57 -6.80
C SER A 417 31.38 -0.13 -6.60
N HIS A 418 31.61 0.42 -5.41
CA HIS A 418 31.22 1.81 -5.12
C HIS A 418 32.18 2.79 -5.78
N LEU A 419 31.66 3.82 -6.47
CA LEU A 419 32.50 4.86 -7.06
C LEU A 419 33.10 5.74 -5.96
N ILE A 420 34.41 5.59 -5.70
CA ILE A 420 35.11 6.35 -4.65
C ILE A 420 35.80 7.58 -5.22
N PHE A 421 36.53 7.43 -6.31
CA PHE A 421 37.24 8.51 -7.00
C PHE A 421 36.74 8.62 -8.43
N ASP A 422 36.39 9.83 -8.84
CA ASP A 422 35.82 10.11 -10.15
C ASP A 422 36.75 11.04 -10.93
N HIS A 423 37.39 10.50 -11.97
CA HIS A 423 38.33 11.25 -12.82
C HIS A 423 37.65 12.32 -13.67
N ASP A 424 36.38 12.14 -14.03
CA ASP A 424 35.65 13.10 -14.86
C ASP A 424 35.14 14.28 -14.03
N ARG A 425 35.12 14.12 -12.69
CA ARG A 425 34.72 15.19 -11.79
C ARG A 425 35.86 16.20 -11.64
N ALA A 426 35.62 17.45 -12.01
CA ALA A 426 36.62 18.53 -11.93
C ALA A 426 37.90 18.21 -12.74
N TYR A 427 37.72 17.87 -14.02
CA TYR A 427 38.83 17.65 -14.95
C TYR A 427 39.79 18.88 -14.98
N PRO A 428 41.12 18.68 -14.99
CA PRO A 428 41.84 17.40 -15.11
C PRO A 428 42.19 16.71 -13.79
N THR A 429 41.86 17.29 -12.63
CA THR A 429 42.34 16.77 -11.34
C THR A 429 41.56 15.55 -10.84
N GLY A 430 40.32 15.36 -11.28
CA GLY A 430 39.41 14.39 -10.68
C GLY A 430 38.91 14.86 -9.30
N GLY A 431 38.04 14.06 -8.68
CA GLY A 431 37.55 14.33 -7.33
C GLY A 431 36.94 13.12 -6.64
N ILE A 432 37.03 13.09 -5.30
CA ILE A 432 36.43 12.04 -4.46
C ILE A 432 34.91 12.17 -4.49
N ASN A 433 34.19 11.09 -4.80
CA ASN A 433 32.75 11.02 -4.66
C ASN A 433 32.35 11.34 -3.21
N PRO A 434 31.58 12.42 -2.95
CA PRO A 434 31.26 12.79 -1.59
C PRO A 434 30.03 12.04 -1.09
N ARG A 435 29.40 11.18 -1.90
CA ARG A 435 28.11 10.53 -1.59
C ARG A 435 28.35 9.19 -0.89
N PRO A 436 27.76 9.00 0.31
CA PRO A 436 27.74 7.71 0.98
C PRO A 436 27.04 6.61 0.14
N PRO A 437 27.36 5.32 0.37
CA PRO A 437 27.04 4.27 -0.58
C PRO A 437 25.57 3.81 -0.58
N LEU A 438 24.91 3.68 0.57
CA LEU A 438 23.66 2.92 0.68
C LEU A 438 22.51 3.50 -0.14
N PHE A 439 22.46 4.82 -0.34
CA PHE A 439 21.44 5.41 -1.21
C PHE A 439 21.65 4.96 -2.66
N SER A 440 22.85 5.17 -3.24
CA SER A 440 23.12 4.74 -4.61
C SER A 440 23.01 3.23 -4.79
N TRP A 441 23.46 2.44 -3.81
CA TRP A 441 23.31 0.98 -3.84
C TRP A 441 21.85 0.53 -3.75
N SER A 442 20.99 1.22 -3.00
CA SER A 442 19.56 0.87 -2.97
C SER A 442 18.90 1.12 -4.32
N LEU A 443 19.30 2.19 -5.04
CA LEU A 443 18.84 2.47 -6.40
C LEU A 443 19.37 1.43 -7.40
N ALA A 444 20.65 1.06 -7.32
CA ALA A 444 21.27 0.06 -8.19
C ALA A 444 20.63 -1.33 -8.01
N LEU A 445 20.48 -1.78 -6.75
CA LEU A 445 19.85 -3.06 -6.43
C LEU A 445 18.37 -3.06 -6.81
N GLY A 446 17.67 -1.95 -6.66
CA GLY A 446 16.30 -1.79 -7.16
C GLY A 446 16.22 -1.97 -8.68
N GLY A 447 17.15 -1.37 -9.43
CA GLY A 447 17.22 -1.49 -10.89
C GLY A 447 17.52 -2.92 -11.34
N LEU A 448 18.47 -3.58 -10.69
CA LEU A 448 18.78 -5.00 -10.97
C LEU A 448 17.62 -5.93 -10.62
N SER A 449 16.91 -5.65 -9.53
CA SER A 449 15.71 -6.42 -9.14
C SER A 449 14.60 -6.25 -10.16
N LEU A 450 14.34 -5.02 -10.63
CA LEU A 450 13.36 -4.74 -11.69
C LEU A 450 13.76 -5.39 -13.01
N SER A 451 15.03 -5.30 -13.39
CA SER A 451 15.58 -5.95 -14.59
C SER A 451 15.35 -7.46 -14.56
N TRP A 452 15.60 -8.10 -13.41
CA TRP A 452 15.35 -9.52 -13.25
C TRP A 452 13.85 -9.85 -13.30
N ILE A 453 13.01 -9.18 -12.51
CA ILE A 453 11.58 -9.48 -12.42
C ILE A 453 10.85 -9.27 -13.76
N LEU A 454 11.15 -8.16 -14.45
CA LEU A 454 10.49 -7.78 -15.71
C LEU A 454 11.22 -8.29 -16.95
N GLU A 455 12.35 -8.98 -16.77
CA GLU A 455 13.21 -9.49 -17.86
C GLU A 455 13.58 -8.39 -18.88
N MET A 456 13.78 -7.17 -18.39
CA MET A 456 14.14 -6.01 -19.21
C MET A 456 15.61 -5.64 -19.04
N PRO A 457 16.21 -4.95 -20.03
CA PRO A 457 17.60 -4.49 -19.94
C PRO A 457 17.86 -3.65 -18.67
N ALA A 458 19.01 -3.90 -18.02
CA ALA A 458 19.34 -3.27 -16.75
C ALA A 458 19.49 -1.74 -16.87
N ASP A 459 20.01 -1.26 -18.00
CA ASP A 459 20.11 0.17 -18.31
C ASP A 459 18.74 0.87 -18.36
N GLN A 460 17.68 0.18 -18.78
CA GLN A 460 16.30 0.68 -18.76
C GLN A 460 15.67 0.56 -17.37
N ALA A 461 15.82 -0.58 -16.71
CA ALA A 461 15.24 -0.83 -15.38
C ALA A 461 15.76 0.14 -14.31
N VAL A 462 17.01 0.56 -14.44
CA VAL A 462 17.65 1.50 -13.51
C VAL A 462 16.98 2.86 -13.51
N TRP A 463 16.50 3.34 -14.66
CA TRP A 463 15.76 4.61 -14.72
C TRP A 463 14.49 4.58 -13.88
N TRP A 464 13.73 3.48 -13.95
CA TRP A 464 12.55 3.27 -13.11
C TRP A 464 12.90 3.21 -11.62
N SER A 465 13.98 2.53 -11.25
CA SER A 465 14.44 2.46 -9.86
C SER A 465 14.86 3.83 -9.32
N MET A 466 15.72 4.52 -10.09
CA MET A 466 16.18 5.88 -9.80
C MET A 466 15.00 6.82 -9.55
N ALA A 467 14.02 6.82 -10.46
CA ALA A 467 12.92 7.75 -10.40
C ALA A 467 11.88 7.40 -9.33
N SER A 468 11.61 6.12 -9.07
CA SER A 468 10.50 5.70 -8.18
C SER A 468 10.87 5.58 -6.71
N LEU A 469 12.07 5.11 -6.38
CA LEU A 469 12.46 4.84 -4.99
C LEU A 469 12.44 6.08 -4.08
N PRO A 470 12.85 7.28 -4.51
CA PRO A 470 12.70 8.50 -3.71
C PRO A 470 11.26 8.78 -3.30
N ALA A 471 10.30 8.57 -4.22
CA ALA A 471 8.88 8.71 -3.94
C ALA A 471 8.38 7.67 -2.93
N ILE A 472 8.87 6.42 -3.06
CA ILE A 472 8.55 5.33 -2.12
C ILE A 472 9.11 5.63 -0.72
N TYR A 473 10.38 6.04 -0.60
CA TYR A 473 10.97 6.44 0.68
C TYR A 473 10.22 7.63 1.29
N GLY A 474 9.90 8.62 0.46
CA GLY A 474 9.12 9.79 0.83
C GLY A 474 7.73 9.45 1.38
N ALA A 475 7.05 8.45 0.82
CA ALA A 475 5.75 7.99 1.27
C ALA A 475 5.85 7.12 2.55
N LEU A 476 6.86 6.25 2.64
CA LEU A 476 7.05 5.36 3.79
C LEU A 476 7.26 6.11 5.12
N ILE A 477 7.72 7.37 5.09
CA ILE A 477 7.94 8.20 6.30
C ILE A 477 6.67 8.38 7.13
N VAL A 478 5.49 8.25 6.51
CA VAL A 478 4.18 8.37 7.17
C VAL A 478 4.09 7.38 8.33
N ILE A 479 4.62 6.17 8.17
CA ILE A 479 4.53 5.08 9.15
C ILE A 479 5.29 5.41 10.45
N PRO A 480 6.62 5.68 10.44
CA PRO A 480 7.34 6.01 11.66
C PRO A 480 6.84 7.31 12.31
N ILE A 481 6.46 8.33 11.54
CA ILE A 481 5.92 9.59 12.08
C ILE A 481 4.59 9.36 12.83
N ALA A 482 3.66 8.61 12.23
CA ALA A 482 2.43 8.22 12.89
C ALA A 482 2.71 7.42 14.17
N GLY A 483 3.67 6.51 14.11
CA GLY A 483 4.12 5.69 15.23
C GLY A 483 4.71 6.49 16.38
N ILE A 484 5.48 7.54 16.09
CA ILE A 484 6.04 8.49 17.07
C ILE A 484 4.92 9.27 17.76
N ALA A 485 4.05 9.92 16.99
CA ALA A 485 2.97 10.77 17.54
C ALA A 485 1.93 9.96 18.34
N THR A 486 1.67 8.71 17.94
CA THR A 486 0.78 7.79 18.67
C THR A 486 1.28 7.50 20.08
N ARG A 487 2.60 7.36 20.20
CA ARG A 487 3.29 7.03 21.45
C ARG A 487 3.48 8.23 22.36
N ALA A 488 3.77 9.38 21.76
CA ALA A 488 3.89 10.63 22.51
C ALA A 488 2.55 11.14 23.05
N HIS A 489 1.43 10.83 22.39
CA HIS A 489 0.13 11.39 22.75
C HIS A 489 -1.03 10.40 22.60
N SER A 490 -1.51 10.14 21.38
CA SER A 490 -2.67 9.27 21.13
C SER A 490 -2.78 8.80 19.68
N LYS A 491 -3.57 7.75 19.43
CA LYS A 491 -3.86 7.26 18.05
C LYS A 491 -4.34 8.36 17.11
N ARG A 492 -5.17 9.30 17.61
CA ARG A 492 -5.67 10.44 16.82
C ARG A 492 -4.53 11.38 16.42
N ALA A 493 -3.61 11.68 17.34
CA ALA A 493 -2.41 12.47 17.03
C ALA A 493 -1.54 11.75 15.98
N GLY A 494 -1.43 10.41 16.06
CA GLY A 494 -0.79 9.59 15.04
C GLY A 494 -1.40 9.76 13.64
N ILE A 495 -2.73 9.71 13.54
CA ILE A 495 -3.45 9.93 12.26
C ILE A 495 -3.20 11.35 11.74
N ILE A 496 -3.31 12.37 12.58
CA ILE A 496 -3.09 13.76 12.16
C ILE A 496 -1.64 13.94 11.67
N ALA A 497 -0.66 13.43 12.42
CA ALA A 497 0.74 13.52 12.03
C ALA A 497 1.03 12.81 10.70
N ALA A 498 0.40 11.65 10.46
CA ALA A 498 0.49 10.90 9.21
C ALA A 498 0.05 11.75 7.99
N TRP A 499 -1.11 12.41 8.10
CA TRP A 499 -1.65 13.25 7.02
C TRP A 499 -0.86 14.55 6.82
N LEU A 500 -0.40 15.16 7.92
CA LEU A 500 0.42 16.37 7.83
C LEU A 500 1.73 16.08 7.09
N ILE A 501 2.45 15.00 7.40
CA ILE A 501 3.72 14.68 6.70
C ILE A 501 3.48 14.17 5.27
N ALA A 502 2.37 13.45 5.04
CA ALA A 502 2.00 12.98 3.70
C ALA A 502 1.88 14.14 2.70
N LEU A 503 1.26 15.25 3.14
CA LEU A 503 0.94 16.44 2.32
C LEU A 503 1.85 17.65 2.60
N MET A 504 2.91 17.50 3.38
CA MET A 504 3.83 18.60 3.73
C MET A 504 4.63 19.05 2.50
N PRO A 505 4.44 20.28 1.98
CA PRO A 505 5.07 20.71 0.72
C PRO A 505 6.60 20.67 0.77
N GLY A 506 7.20 21.05 1.90
CA GLY A 506 8.66 21.05 2.07
C GLY A 506 9.29 19.66 2.02
N HIS A 507 8.58 18.63 2.51
CA HIS A 507 9.05 17.24 2.38
C HIS A 507 8.73 16.68 0.99
N MET A 508 7.56 17.02 0.44
CA MET A 508 7.15 16.59 -0.90
C MET A 508 8.09 17.07 -2.00
N SER A 509 8.50 18.35 -2.00
CA SER A 509 9.39 18.91 -3.02
C SER A 509 10.76 18.23 -3.11
N ARG A 510 11.16 17.55 -2.03
CA ARG A 510 12.37 16.73 -1.91
C ARG A 510 12.04 15.24 -1.73
N SER A 511 10.94 14.77 -2.30
CA SER A 511 10.62 13.34 -2.35
C SER A 511 9.69 12.94 -3.49
N THR A 512 9.67 13.70 -4.59
CA THR A 512 8.87 13.36 -5.78
C THR A 512 9.53 12.28 -6.63
N PHE A 513 8.74 11.68 -7.52
CA PHE A 513 9.27 10.83 -8.59
C PHE A 513 10.28 11.62 -9.43
N ALA A 514 11.34 10.95 -9.86
CA ALA A 514 12.48 11.50 -10.59
C ALA A 514 13.36 12.50 -9.79
N MET A 515 13.06 12.75 -8.51
CA MET A 515 13.92 13.52 -7.61
C MET A 515 14.91 12.57 -6.93
N SER A 516 15.90 12.11 -7.68
CA SER A 516 16.80 11.02 -7.28
C SER A 516 17.96 11.50 -6.40
N ASP A 517 17.63 12.12 -5.27
CA ASP A 517 18.59 12.58 -4.25
C ASP A 517 18.32 11.93 -2.88
N HIS A 518 19.33 11.94 -1.99
CA HIS A 518 19.34 11.17 -0.73
C HIS A 518 18.35 11.69 0.33
N ASP A 519 17.70 12.84 0.11
CA ASP A 519 16.92 13.56 1.14
C ASP A 519 15.77 12.71 1.70
N SER A 520 14.95 12.13 0.82
CA SER A 520 13.81 11.28 1.19
C SER A 520 14.24 10.03 1.96
N PHE A 521 15.36 9.42 1.54
CA PHE A 521 15.98 8.28 2.19
C PHE A 521 16.47 8.64 3.59
N ALA A 522 17.24 9.73 3.72
CA ALA A 522 17.78 10.19 5.00
C ALA A 522 16.65 10.52 6.00
N MET A 523 15.62 11.24 5.57
CA MET A 523 14.49 11.61 6.43
C MET A 523 13.66 10.40 6.88
N LEU A 524 13.48 9.39 6.02
CA LEU A 524 12.82 8.14 6.40
C LEU A 524 13.60 7.44 7.52
N PHE A 525 14.90 7.24 7.35
CA PHE A 525 15.70 6.53 8.35
C PHE A 525 15.92 7.34 9.63
N LEU A 526 15.94 8.67 9.56
CA LEU A 526 15.88 9.53 10.74
C LEU A 526 14.58 9.31 11.54
N ALA A 527 13.44 9.29 10.85
CA ALA A 527 12.14 9.05 11.49
C ALA A 527 12.07 7.64 12.09
N ILE A 528 12.58 6.62 11.40
CA ILE A 528 12.67 5.25 11.93
C ILE A 528 13.58 5.20 13.16
N ALA A 529 14.72 5.90 13.14
CA ALA A 529 15.64 5.96 14.27
C ALA A 529 14.96 6.57 15.50
N PHE A 530 14.26 7.69 15.35
CA PHE A 530 13.50 8.30 16.44
C PHE A 530 12.32 7.45 16.90
N TYR A 531 11.63 6.77 15.98
CA TYR A 531 10.56 5.83 16.32
C TYR A 531 11.06 4.73 17.27
N TYR A 532 12.15 4.06 16.91
CA TYR A 532 12.74 3.01 17.74
C TYR A 532 13.34 3.58 19.04
N TRP A 533 13.90 4.78 19.01
CA TRP A 533 14.38 5.45 20.22
C TRP A 533 13.25 5.72 21.22
N ILE A 534 12.11 6.25 20.76
CA ILE A 534 10.93 6.47 21.61
C ILE A 534 10.42 5.13 22.15
N ARG A 535 10.38 4.07 21.33
CA ARG A 535 10.04 2.72 21.80
C ARG A 535 10.98 2.20 22.88
N ALA A 536 12.27 2.54 22.80
CA ALA A 536 13.24 2.17 23.83
C ALA A 536 12.95 2.93 25.13
N ILE A 537 12.69 4.23 25.05
CA ILE A 537 12.40 5.09 26.21
C ILE A 537 11.12 4.66 26.93
N GLU A 538 10.06 4.29 26.20
CA GLU A 538 8.80 3.77 26.77
C GLU A 538 8.99 2.54 27.66
N LYS A 539 10.09 1.82 27.49
CA LYS A 539 10.39 0.60 28.21
C LYS A 539 11.34 0.81 29.38
N ILE A 540 11.81 2.02 29.65
CA ILE A 540 12.73 2.28 30.78
C ILE A 540 12.04 1.93 32.10
N ASP A 541 12.71 1.13 32.92
CA ASP A 541 12.35 0.95 34.31
C ASP A 541 13.10 1.99 35.16
N HIS A 542 12.39 2.66 36.06
CA HIS A 542 12.94 3.66 36.96
C HIS A 542 13.48 3.06 38.27
N ASN A 543 13.39 1.74 38.43
CA ASN A 543 14.00 1.04 39.55
C ASN A 543 15.54 1.12 39.50
N LYS A 544 16.15 1.21 40.69
CA LYS A 544 17.62 1.18 40.81
C LYS A 544 18.17 -0.14 40.28
N LEU A 545 19.09 -0.08 39.33
CA LEU A 545 19.67 -1.28 38.74
C LEU A 545 20.65 -1.97 39.69
N PHE A 546 21.45 -1.14 40.39
CA PHE A 546 22.43 -1.56 41.40
C PHE A 546 22.13 -0.88 42.74
N LYS A 547 22.52 -1.54 43.84
CA LYS A 547 22.30 -1.03 45.21
C LYS A 547 23.19 0.17 45.55
N SER A 548 24.41 0.20 45.02
CA SER A 548 25.40 1.26 45.22
C SER A 548 25.96 1.73 43.88
N THR A 549 26.11 3.05 43.74
CA THR A 549 26.75 3.69 42.60
C THR A 549 28.27 3.65 42.71
N SER A 550 28.98 3.56 41.58
CA SER A 550 30.45 3.57 41.51
C SER A 550 30.94 4.54 40.43
N THR A 551 32.10 5.14 40.64
CA THR A 551 32.78 6.04 39.69
C THR A 551 33.62 5.30 38.65
N ASN A 552 33.78 3.98 38.78
CA ASN A 552 34.57 3.18 37.84
C ASN A 552 33.86 3.10 36.46
N PRO A 553 34.54 3.39 35.33
CA PRO A 553 33.95 3.25 33.98
C PRO A 553 33.35 1.87 33.68
N LEU A 554 33.89 0.81 34.28
CA LEU A 554 33.35 -0.55 34.18
C LEU A 554 31.92 -0.67 34.72
N TYR A 555 31.49 0.24 35.59
CA TYR A 555 30.11 0.33 36.09
C TYR A 555 29.11 0.57 34.96
N ILE A 556 29.48 1.35 33.94
CA ILE A 556 28.62 1.61 32.77
C ILE A 556 28.49 0.34 31.91
N ILE A 557 29.60 -0.36 31.67
CA ILE A 557 29.59 -1.63 30.92
C ILE A 557 28.78 -2.69 31.66
N ALA A 558 28.95 -2.79 32.99
CA ALA A 558 28.13 -3.65 33.84
C ALA A 558 26.64 -3.27 33.76
N GLY A 559 26.33 -1.97 33.75
CA GLY A 559 24.99 -1.42 33.54
C GLY A 559 24.38 -1.85 32.21
N MET A 560 25.13 -1.76 31.11
CA MET A 560 24.66 -2.22 29.79
C MET A 560 24.40 -3.73 29.78
N ARG A 561 25.31 -4.53 30.33
CA ARG A 561 25.17 -6.00 30.41
C ARG A 561 23.94 -6.39 31.23
N GLU A 562 23.74 -5.74 32.37
CA GLU A 562 22.61 -6.03 33.25
C GLU A 562 21.28 -5.53 32.65
N THR A 563 21.30 -4.40 31.93
CA THR A 563 20.12 -3.90 31.21
C THR A 563 19.69 -4.85 30.09
N TRP A 564 20.62 -5.45 29.35
CA TRP A 564 20.31 -6.51 28.38
C TRP A 564 19.63 -7.72 29.01
N LYS A 565 20.04 -8.10 30.23
CA LYS A 565 19.44 -9.24 30.96
C LYS A 565 18.04 -8.91 31.48
N ARG A 566 17.86 -7.73 32.10
CA ARG A 566 16.58 -7.35 32.73
C ARG A 566 15.55 -6.81 31.75
N ASN A 567 16.01 -6.10 30.72
CA ASN A 567 15.16 -5.41 29.77
C ASN A 567 15.71 -5.49 28.34
N PRO A 568 15.73 -6.71 27.74
CA PRO A 568 16.20 -6.91 26.38
C PRO A 568 15.39 -6.12 25.35
N SER A 569 14.10 -5.84 25.63
CA SER A 569 13.25 -5.06 24.74
C SER A 569 13.73 -3.62 24.57
N LEU A 570 14.12 -2.96 25.66
CA LEU A 570 14.69 -1.62 25.61
C LEU A 570 16.00 -1.60 24.81
N MET A 571 16.91 -2.53 25.07
CA MET A 571 18.21 -2.58 24.39
C MET A 571 18.09 -2.97 22.91
N ALA A 572 17.15 -3.85 22.57
CA ALA A 572 16.85 -4.20 21.18
C ALA A 572 16.31 -2.99 20.40
N ASN A 573 15.35 -2.23 20.97
CA ASN A 573 14.85 -1.02 20.33
C ASN A 573 15.95 0.06 20.20
N ALA A 574 16.81 0.23 21.22
CA ALA A 574 17.96 1.13 21.12
C ALA A 574 18.95 0.71 20.02
N SER A 575 19.19 -0.60 19.87
CA SER A 575 20.02 -1.14 18.78
C SER A 575 19.39 -0.89 17.41
N MET A 576 18.07 -1.11 17.26
CA MET A 576 17.35 -0.80 16.01
C MET A 576 17.39 0.70 15.66
N SER A 577 17.33 1.58 16.66
CA SER A 577 17.54 3.01 16.48
C SER A 577 18.96 3.31 15.95
N GLY A 578 19.99 2.69 16.53
CA GLY A 578 21.36 2.79 16.07
C GLY A 578 21.58 2.25 14.65
N ILE A 579 20.92 1.14 14.27
CA ILE A 579 20.95 0.60 12.90
C ILE A 579 20.33 1.61 11.93
N ALA A 580 19.18 2.19 12.26
CA ALA A 580 18.55 3.20 11.42
C ALA A 580 19.42 4.46 11.26
N PHE A 581 20.07 4.92 12.33
CA PHE A 581 21.09 5.99 12.23
C PHE A 581 22.28 5.60 11.37
N SER A 582 22.72 4.34 11.41
CA SER A 582 23.81 3.82 10.58
C SER A 582 23.44 3.81 9.10
N ILE A 583 22.21 3.40 8.78
CA ILE A 583 21.70 3.42 7.41
C ILE A 583 21.64 4.87 6.91
N MET A 584 21.14 5.80 7.73
CA MET A 584 21.17 7.23 7.41
C MET A 584 22.61 7.73 7.23
N ALA A 585 23.56 7.33 8.08
CA ALA A 585 24.97 7.70 7.96
C ALA A 585 25.59 7.24 6.64
N LEU A 586 25.22 6.06 6.17
CA LEU A 586 25.66 5.52 4.89
C LEU A 586 24.81 6.01 3.69
N GLY A 587 23.79 6.83 3.91
CA GLY A 587 23.02 7.51 2.86
C GLY A 587 23.30 9.02 2.77
N TRP A 588 23.60 9.68 3.89
CA TRP A 588 23.78 11.13 3.97
C TRP A 588 24.79 11.54 5.05
N LYS A 589 25.74 12.39 4.67
CA LYS A 589 26.81 12.87 5.57
C LYS A 589 26.30 13.72 6.74
N GLY A 590 25.17 14.40 6.58
CA GLY A 590 24.57 15.21 7.63
C GLY A 590 23.93 14.41 8.76
N PHE A 591 24.02 13.06 8.75
CA PHE A 591 23.39 12.22 9.75
C PHE A 591 23.71 12.60 11.21
N VAL A 592 24.87 13.21 11.45
CA VAL A 592 25.36 13.66 12.77
C VAL A 592 24.35 14.53 13.52
N TYR A 593 23.48 15.28 12.81
CA TYR A 593 22.43 16.08 13.43
C TYR A 593 21.48 15.25 14.31
N GLY A 594 21.09 14.05 13.87
CA GLY A 594 20.15 13.19 14.60
C GLY A 594 20.68 12.73 15.96
N PRO A 595 21.83 12.01 16.00
CA PRO A 595 22.53 11.68 17.24
C PRO A 595 22.86 12.90 18.11
N GLY A 596 23.25 14.02 17.51
CA GLY A 596 23.54 15.26 18.22
C GLY A 596 22.33 15.79 19.01
N ILE A 597 21.14 15.82 18.39
CA ILE A 597 19.89 16.21 19.05
C ILE A 597 19.56 15.24 20.20
N LEU A 598 19.70 13.93 20.00
CA LEU A 598 19.45 12.95 21.06
C LEU A 598 20.45 13.05 22.20
N PHE A 599 21.71 13.36 21.92
CA PHE A 599 22.73 13.57 22.93
C PHE A 599 22.40 14.79 23.81
N LEU A 600 21.91 15.88 23.22
CA LEU A 600 21.44 17.04 23.98
C LEU A 600 20.22 16.69 24.85
N ALA A 601 19.23 16.00 24.27
CA ALA A 601 18.05 15.53 25.02
C ALA A 601 18.43 14.58 26.16
N TYR A 602 19.37 13.66 25.91
CA TYR A 602 19.94 12.76 26.90
C TYR A 602 20.60 13.55 28.05
N SER A 603 21.47 14.50 27.72
CA SER A 603 22.21 15.30 28.71
C SER A 603 21.26 16.07 29.62
N PHE A 604 20.23 16.68 29.04
CA PHE A 604 19.17 17.37 29.77
C PHE A 604 18.37 16.42 30.68
N GLN A 605 17.98 15.26 30.16
CA GLN A 605 17.21 14.27 30.92
C GLN A 605 18.02 13.68 32.09
N VAL A 606 19.32 13.42 31.90
CA VAL A 606 20.21 12.96 32.98
C VAL A 606 20.35 14.04 34.06
N ALA A 607 20.52 15.30 33.68
CA ALA A 607 20.56 16.41 34.64
C ALA A 607 19.26 16.47 35.48
N ILE A 608 18.09 16.36 34.84
CA ILE A 608 16.80 16.28 35.54
C ILE A 608 16.72 15.07 36.47
N ASN A 609 17.20 13.91 36.03
CA ASN A 609 17.17 12.70 36.85
C ASN A 609 18.04 12.83 38.10
N ILE A 610 19.18 13.53 38.00
CA ILE A 610 20.02 13.87 39.16
C ILE A 610 19.21 14.72 40.16
N PHE A 611 18.55 15.79 39.70
CA PHE A 611 17.71 16.62 40.56
C PHE A 611 16.50 15.87 41.16
N LYS A 612 15.96 14.87 40.44
CA LYS A 612 14.84 14.04 40.90
C LYS A 612 15.26 12.78 41.68
N GLY A 613 16.55 12.57 41.89
CA GLY A 613 17.08 11.37 42.56
C GLY A 613 16.77 10.04 41.86
N ARG A 614 16.56 10.05 40.54
CA ARG A 614 16.22 8.87 39.72
C ARG A 614 17.47 8.21 39.15
N ASP A 615 17.50 6.88 39.13
CA ASP A 615 18.58 6.14 38.47
C ASP A 615 18.52 6.35 36.95
N SER A 616 19.65 6.69 36.35
CA SER A 616 19.78 6.94 34.91
C SER A 616 20.54 5.84 34.17
N ILE A 617 21.00 4.79 34.86
CA ILE A 617 21.89 3.80 34.25
C ILE A 617 21.23 3.02 33.09
N GLN A 618 19.93 2.69 33.16
CA GLN A 618 19.22 2.07 32.02
C GLN A 618 19.14 3.01 30.83
N PHE A 619 18.85 4.28 31.08
CA PHE A 619 18.75 5.31 30.04
C PHE A 619 20.11 5.56 29.38
N THR A 620 21.18 5.69 30.18
CA THR A 620 22.56 5.78 29.71
C THR A 620 22.98 4.52 28.94
N SER A 621 22.60 3.33 29.40
CA SER A 621 22.87 2.07 28.69
C SER A 621 22.21 2.02 27.32
N ALA A 622 20.96 2.45 27.21
CA ALA A 622 20.25 2.55 25.94
C ALA A 622 20.90 3.57 24.99
N ALA A 623 21.24 4.76 25.49
CA ALA A 623 21.88 5.81 24.71
C ALA A 623 23.24 5.35 24.15
N LEU A 624 24.05 4.70 24.99
CA LEU A 624 25.34 4.15 24.58
C LEU A 624 25.18 3.00 23.58
N GLN A 625 24.21 2.10 23.78
CA GLN A 625 23.92 1.03 22.82
C GLN A 625 23.57 1.60 21.45
N MET A 626 22.69 2.60 21.40
CA MET A 626 22.31 3.28 20.16
C MET A 626 23.53 3.94 19.50
N MET A 627 24.35 4.68 20.25
CA MET A 627 25.54 5.37 19.71
C MET A 627 26.62 4.40 19.23
N LEU A 628 26.85 3.33 19.98
CA LEU A 628 27.83 2.30 19.62
C LEU A 628 27.46 1.67 18.27
N VAL A 629 26.20 1.30 18.09
CA VAL A 629 25.73 0.76 16.80
C VAL A 629 25.81 1.82 15.70
N ALA A 630 25.36 3.05 15.97
CA ALA A 630 25.35 4.16 15.01
C ALA A 630 26.75 4.56 14.50
N ILE A 631 27.81 4.25 15.26
CA ILE A 631 29.21 4.56 14.90
C ILE A 631 29.91 3.35 14.29
N LEU A 632 29.77 2.17 14.90
CA LEU A 632 30.55 0.99 14.48
C LEU A 632 30.09 0.43 13.13
N VAL A 633 28.80 0.42 12.85
CA VAL A 633 28.26 -0.12 11.59
C VAL A 633 28.74 0.68 10.37
N PRO A 634 28.68 2.03 10.35
CA PRO A 634 29.18 2.78 9.21
C PRO A 634 30.71 3.00 9.23
N ALA A 635 31.40 2.60 10.29
CA ALA A 635 32.85 2.82 10.45
C ALA A 635 33.70 2.32 9.28
N PRO A 636 33.46 1.14 8.66
CA PRO A 636 34.28 0.68 7.54
C PRO A 636 34.36 1.70 6.39
N PHE A 637 33.22 2.30 6.02
CA PHE A 637 33.16 3.31 4.97
C PHE A 637 33.86 4.61 5.37
N TYR A 638 33.67 5.08 6.60
CA TYR A 638 34.22 6.36 7.05
C TYR A 638 35.71 6.28 7.44
N ALA A 639 36.19 5.13 7.91
CA ALA A 639 37.57 4.92 8.29
C ALA A 639 38.44 4.52 7.09
N TRP A 640 37.88 3.77 6.14
CA TRP A 640 38.60 3.30 4.95
C TRP A 640 37.66 3.23 3.74
N PRO A 641 37.44 4.35 3.03
CA PRO A 641 36.52 4.38 1.89
C PRO A 641 36.95 3.50 0.71
N GLY A 642 38.22 3.06 0.67
CA GLY A 642 38.83 2.32 -0.44
C GLY A 642 38.84 0.79 -0.35
N MET A 643 37.98 0.19 0.49
CA MET A 643 37.82 -1.26 0.63
C MET A 643 36.55 -1.75 -0.07
#